data_AF-A0A4R5BF48-F1
#
_entry.id   AF-A0A4R5BF48-F1
#
_cell.length_a   1.000
_cell.length_b   1.000
_cell.length_c   1.000
_cell.angle_alpha   90.00
_cell.angle_beta   90.00
_cell.angle_gamma   90.00
#
_symmetry.space_group_name_H-M   'P 1'
#
loop_
_entity.id
_entity.type
_entity.pdbx_description
1 polymer ?
#
loop_
_entity_poly.entity_id
_entity_poly.type
_entity_poly.pdbx_seq_one_letter_code
_entity_poly.pdbx_strand_id
1 'polypeptide(L)'
;MTGNDAGVLELARVDASMLGLVGGKAAGLGELIRAGFRVPEGFCLTTRAHATGEIPEQEVLEAYRRLGADRVAVRSSATAEDLPDASFAGQQDTFLNVSGERELLSAIRRCWDSLHSDRAVAYRDANEIGTDVRMAVVVQRMVEAKAAGVLFTANPLTGTRAEMVVDAAPGLGDVVVDGSVIADHHVLDGTPPRTDGCLDRDQLDALRDAGARVQESFGSPQDIEWAIDRDGELWLLQSRAITTLFPLPPRSDDLRVYFEMGHMQGMLRPFTPVGMSAMTHGAKLWMDSAGLSGGAFGDAMGIVPVGGRLFMDFSDLLRNKRFRSRLPQMMEVYGPRNVEIVQRLLTDPRFAPTSSGLPLPVAPLLKKSLVVVPKAKFELIRTLIDPDAARERAFRATEKLKRQARAPEFADSQQRLRFAEEVQRDFMTASEVIWPLFIGILLGQLPKSLLKGVATTSELDTVLGGLPHNVTTEMDLALWRLTTGLDDEARELLRSTPPAELTDRYRAGELPDIGLDDFLARYGHRAPAEVDVGMPRWSEDPTQIFATLAGYLRITDPEQAPDRRFEKAAARAEAMIDELFQRARRKRPIRAHLARFLMRRARKLTGLRELGKFAWLYSLQAVREQLLRIGDDLSRRGLLERPGDVLFLELDEIRAAVGGSDQSALATERKARYDREVRRRAVPIAVLSDGTDLEAAAPPAPAADGALVGLGASPGKVTGPARVVHDPATARIEPGEILVATTTDPGWTPLFMTAAGLVTETGSPMAHGPTVAREYGIPAVICVRDATTDITTGQIITVDATSGTVTPG
;
A
#
# COMPACT_ATOMS: atom_id res chain seq x y z
N MET A 1 0.48 -50.63 -9.99
CA MET A 1 1.34 -49.43 -9.89
C MET A 1 0.52 -48.37 -9.19
N THR A 2 0.98 -47.87 -8.06
CA THR A 2 0.40 -46.68 -7.41
C THR A 2 0.43 -45.53 -8.43
N GLY A 3 -0.62 -44.72 -8.52
CA GLY A 3 -0.78 -43.65 -9.54
C GLY A 3 0.32 -42.57 -9.58
N ASN A 4 1.36 -42.70 -8.76
CA ASN A 4 2.49 -41.79 -8.63
C ASN A 4 3.61 -41.97 -9.66
N ASP A 5 3.59 -43.00 -10.53
CA ASP A 5 4.68 -43.26 -11.51
C ASP A 5 4.29 -43.09 -12.99
N ALA A 6 3.10 -42.58 -13.30
CA ALA A 6 2.61 -42.49 -14.68
C ALA A 6 3.14 -41.23 -15.40
N GLY A 7 3.63 -41.39 -16.64
CA GLY A 7 3.99 -40.27 -17.52
C GLY A 7 2.76 -39.47 -17.96
N VAL A 8 1.62 -40.15 -18.13
CA VAL A 8 0.32 -39.59 -18.52
C VAL A 8 -0.76 -39.92 -17.48
N LEU A 9 -1.59 -38.93 -17.11
CA LEU A 9 -2.71 -39.06 -16.18
C LEU A 9 -4.03 -38.63 -16.81
N GLU A 10 -5.09 -39.42 -16.63
CA GLU A 10 -6.46 -38.98 -16.98
C GLU A 10 -6.87 -37.79 -16.11
N LEU A 11 -7.48 -36.74 -16.70
CA LEU A 11 -7.88 -35.54 -15.95
C LEU A 11 -8.84 -35.87 -14.79
N ALA A 12 -9.71 -36.87 -14.95
CA ALA A 12 -10.62 -37.33 -13.90
C ALA A 12 -9.93 -37.90 -12.64
N ARG A 13 -8.62 -38.18 -12.71
CA ARG A 13 -7.80 -38.68 -11.59
C ARG A 13 -6.92 -37.60 -10.96
N VAL A 14 -6.94 -36.38 -11.48
CA VAL A 14 -6.13 -35.25 -11.00
C VAL A 14 -6.85 -34.52 -9.87
N ASP A 15 -6.14 -34.16 -8.80
CA ASP A 15 -6.64 -33.31 -7.70
C ASP A 15 -5.61 -32.24 -7.31
N ALA A 16 -6.05 -31.30 -6.47
CA ALA A 16 -5.24 -30.22 -5.93
C ALA A 16 -3.93 -30.67 -5.26
N SER A 17 -3.84 -31.89 -4.71
CA SER A 17 -2.59 -32.37 -4.09
C SER A 17 -1.49 -32.68 -5.12
N MET A 18 -1.84 -32.80 -6.39
CA MET A 18 -0.94 -33.12 -7.49
C MET A 18 -0.38 -31.89 -8.21
N LEU A 19 -0.52 -30.67 -7.65
CA LEU A 19 -0.10 -29.41 -8.29
C LEU A 19 1.33 -29.46 -8.85
N GLY A 20 2.29 -29.99 -8.08
CA GLY A 20 3.69 -30.14 -8.53
C GLY A 20 3.90 -31.16 -9.66
N LEU A 21 2.96 -32.10 -9.85
CA LEU A 21 3.02 -33.15 -10.87
C LEU A 21 2.30 -32.76 -12.17
N VAL A 22 1.23 -31.98 -12.08
CA VAL A 22 0.32 -31.72 -13.22
C VAL A 22 0.20 -30.24 -13.60
N GLY A 23 0.80 -29.33 -12.81
CA GLY A 23 0.65 -27.90 -13.00
C GLY A 23 -0.72 -27.37 -12.58
N GLY A 24 -0.85 -26.04 -12.64
CA GLY A 24 -2.02 -25.32 -12.13
C GLY A 24 -3.33 -25.61 -12.86
N LYS A 25 -3.35 -25.38 -14.17
CA LYS A 25 -4.54 -25.61 -15.01
C LYS A 25 -5.08 -27.04 -14.90
N ALA A 26 -4.22 -28.05 -14.93
CA ALA A 26 -4.68 -29.44 -14.85
C ALA A 26 -5.27 -29.76 -13.46
N ALA A 27 -4.68 -29.22 -12.40
CA ALA A 27 -5.22 -29.34 -11.04
C ALA A 27 -6.62 -28.69 -10.94
N GLY A 28 -6.78 -27.46 -11.46
CA GLY A 28 -8.07 -26.78 -11.51
C GLY A 28 -9.14 -27.56 -12.30
N LEU A 29 -8.77 -28.16 -13.43
CA LEU A 29 -9.66 -29.01 -14.21
C LEU A 29 -10.08 -30.28 -13.46
N GLY A 30 -9.14 -30.91 -12.75
CA GLY A 30 -9.43 -32.07 -11.90
C GLY A 30 -10.45 -31.74 -10.79
N GLU A 31 -10.31 -30.59 -10.14
CA GLU A 31 -11.25 -30.11 -9.12
C GLU A 31 -12.64 -29.83 -9.71
N LEU A 32 -12.72 -29.20 -10.90
CA LEU A 32 -14.00 -28.98 -11.59
C LEU A 32 -14.71 -30.31 -11.91
N ILE A 33 -13.99 -31.32 -12.39
CA ILE A 33 -14.57 -32.65 -12.66
C ILE A 33 -15.12 -33.26 -11.37
N ARG A 34 -14.37 -33.20 -10.27
CA ARG A 34 -14.79 -33.75 -8.95
C ARG A 34 -15.98 -33.02 -8.37
N ALA A 35 -16.09 -31.71 -8.60
CA ALA A 35 -17.24 -30.90 -8.22
C ALA A 35 -18.47 -31.11 -9.12
N GLY A 36 -18.38 -32.01 -10.13
CA GLY A 36 -19.49 -32.42 -10.98
C GLY A 36 -19.81 -31.44 -12.10
N PHE A 37 -18.85 -30.60 -12.50
CA PHE A 37 -18.99 -29.75 -13.68
C PHE A 37 -18.69 -30.51 -14.96
N ARG A 38 -19.28 -30.05 -16.07
CA ARG A 38 -18.96 -30.57 -17.40
C ARG A 38 -17.65 -29.96 -17.88
N VAL A 39 -16.62 -30.78 -17.89
CA VAL A 39 -15.28 -30.44 -18.40
C VAL A 39 -14.98 -31.39 -19.56
N PRO A 40 -14.42 -30.90 -20.69
CA PRO A 40 -14.04 -31.78 -21.79
C PRO A 40 -13.08 -32.88 -21.33
N GLU A 41 -13.37 -34.12 -21.74
CA GLU A 41 -12.52 -35.28 -21.46
C GLU A 41 -11.11 -35.05 -21.97
N GLY A 42 -10.12 -35.55 -21.22
CA GLY A 42 -8.72 -35.34 -21.55
C GLY A 42 -7.76 -36.02 -20.60
N PHE A 43 -6.48 -35.80 -20.86
CA PHE A 43 -5.37 -36.28 -20.06
C PHE A 43 -4.30 -35.19 -19.89
N CYS A 44 -3.45 -35.38 -18.90
CA CYS A 44 -2.32 -34.52 -18.59
C CYS A 44 -1.02 -35.31 -18.76
N LEU A 45 -0.11 -34.79 -19.58
CA LEU A 45 1.29 -35.19 -19.60
C LEU A 45 1.97 -34.53 -18.41
N THR A 46 2.50 -35.35 -17.50
CA THR A 46 2.99 -34.86 -16.20
C THR A 46 4.34 -34.14 -16.30
N THR A 47 4.67 -33.36 -15.28
CA THR A 47 5.97 -32.67 -15.13
C THR A 47 7.15 -33.63 -15.03
N ARG A 48 6.91 -34.93 -14.74
CA ARG A 48 7.94 -35.97 -14.78
C ARG A 48 8.44 -36.23 -16.20
N ALA A 49 7.54 -36.29 -17.18
CA ALA A 49 7.94 -36.43 -18.59
C ALA A 49 8.83 -35.24 -19.01
N HIS A 50 8.44 -34.02 -18.63
CA HIS A 50 9.26 -32.83 -18.85
C HIS A 50 10.62 -32.91 -18.17
N ALA A 51 10.69 -33.41 -16.92
CA ALA A 51 11.95 -33.59 -16.20
C ALA A 51 12.91 -34.58 -16.89
N THR A 52 12.39 -35.55 -17.64
CA THR A 52 13.21 -36.47 -18.45
C THR A 52 13.64 -35.89 -19.80
N GLY A 53 13.00 -34.81 -20.27
CA GLY A 53 13.23 -34.23 -21.59
C GLY A 53 12.67 -35.05 -22.76
N GLU A 54 12.04 -36.20 -22.48
CA GLU A 54 11.51 -37.12 -23.48
C GLU A 54 9.99 -37.24 -23.35
N ILE A 55 9.28 -37.11 -24.47
CA ILE A 55 7.84 -37.36 -24.52
C ILE A 55 7.63 -38.88 -24.57
N PRO A 56 6.86 -39.49 -23.65
CA PRO A 56 6.48 -40.89 -23.72
C PRO A 56 5.46 -41.10 -24.84
N GLU A 57 5.93 -41.11 -26.10
CA GLU A 57 5.08 -41.07 -27.29
C GLU A 57 4.02 -42.18 -27.30
N GLN A 58 4.39 -43.41 -26.91
CA GLN A 58 3.44 -44.53 -26.86
C GLN A 58 2.28 -44.27 -25.88
N GLU A 59 2.57 -43.83 -24.65
CA GLU A 59 1.55 -43.55 -23.64
C GLU A 59 0.63 -42.39 -24.06
N VAL A 60 1.21 -41.33 -24.65
CA VAL A 60 0.46 -40.17 -25.15
C VAL A 60 -0.46 -40.57 -26.30
N LEU A 61 0.04 -41.34 -27.27
CA LEU A 61 -0.74 -41.77 -28.43
C LEU A 61 -1.82 -42.78 -28.03
N GLU A 62 -1.56 -43.67 -27.07
CA GLU A 62 -2.57 -44.56 -26.50
C GLU A 62 -3.66 -43.78 -25.75
N ALA A 63 -3.31 -42.75 -24.98
CA ALA A 63 -4.27 -41.86 -24.34
C ALA A 63 -5.10 -41.08 -25.37
N TYR A 64 -4.47 -40.57 -26.44
CA TYR A 64 -5.15 -39.87 -27.52
C TYR A 64 -6.13 -40.75 -28.29
N ARG A 65 -5.72 -41.99 -28.65
CA ARG A 65 -6.61 -42.96 -29.30
C ARG A 65 -7.78 -43.36 -28.41
N ARG A 66 -7.54 -43.55 -27.10
CA ARG A 66 -8.62 -43.83 -26.13
C ARG A 66 -9.59 -42.68 -25.97
N LEU A 67 -9.13 -41.44 -26.05
CA LEU A 67 -9.97 -40.24 -26.02
C LEU A 67 -10.94 -40.20 -27.22
N GLY A 68 -10.56 -40.82 -28.36
CA GLY A 68 -11.42 -40.97 -29.52
C GLY A 68 -11.88 -39.64 -30.14
N ALA A 69 -11.12 -38.57 -29.93
CA ALA A 69 -11.46 -37.22 -30.40
C ALA A 69 -10.75 -36.89 -31.72
N ASP A 70 -11.51 -36.43 -32.71
CA ASP A 70 -10.96 -36.00 -34.02
C ASP A 70 -10.03 -34.78 -33.89
N ARG A 71 -10.36 -33.86 -32.98
CA ARG A 71 -9.59 -32.66 -32.66
C ARG A 71 -9.43 -32.50 -31.16
N VAL A 72 -8.25 -32.00 -30.75
CA VAL A 72 -7.92 -31.71 -29.35
C VAL A 72 -7.33 -30.31 -29.18
N ALA A 73 -7.50 -29.78 -27.97
CA ALA A 73 -6.77 -28.62 -27.47
C ALA A 73 -5.55 -29.10 -26.67
N VAL A 74 -4.39 -28.53 -26.93
CA VAL A 74 -3.13 -28.81 -26.23
C VAL A 74 -2.71 -27.55 -25.49
N ARG A 75 -2.79 -27.58 -24.16
CA ARG A 75 -2.62 -26.42 -23.26
C ARG A 75 -1.42 -26.66 -22.34
N SER A 76 -0.51 -25.69 -22.30
CA SER A 76 0.57 -25.65 -21.30
C SER A 76 0.00 -25.59 -19.88
N SER A 77 0.60 -26.29 -18.92
CA SER A 77 0.24 -26.22 -17.50
C SER A 77 1.50 -26.23 -16.63
N ALA A 78 2.03 -25.06 -16.31
CA ALA A 78 3.28 -24.98 -15.55
C ALA A 78 3.06 -25.15 -14.03
N THR A 79 4.09 -25.60 -13.32
CA THR A 79 4.07 -25.66 -11.85
C THR A 79 4.09 -24.28 -11.20
N ALA A 80 4.61 -23.28 -11.92
CA ALA A 80 4.68 -21.90 -11.46
C ALA A 80 3.43 -21.08 -11.81
N GLU A 81 2.50 -21.61 -12.64
CA GLU A 81 1.29 -20.91 -13.11
C GLU A 81 0.34 -20.50 -11.97
N ASP A 82 0.33 -21.29 -10.90
CA ASP A 82 -0.52 -21.09 -9.72
C ASP A 82 0.30 -20.79 -8.46
N LEU A 83 1.58 -20.37 -8.61
CA LEU A 83 2.25 -19.74 -7.47
C LEU A 83 1.38 -18.56 -7.03
N PRO A 84 1.09 -18.38 -5.73
CA PRO A 84 0.27 -17.27 -5.24
C PRO A 84 0.78 -15.88 -5.71
N ASP A 85 2.05 -15.84 -6.10
CA ASP A 85 2.84 -14.67 -6.48
C ASP A 85 3.04 -14.51 -7.99
N ALA A 86 2.60 -15.45 -8.83
CA ALA A 86 2.83 -15.41 -10.27
C ALA A 86 1.55 -15.75 -11.05
N SER A 87 1.23 -14.92 -12.05
CA SER A 87 0.21 -15.21 -13.05
C SER A 87 0.91 -15.28 -14.40
N PHE A 88 1.14 -16.51 -14.88
CA PHE A 88 1.65 -16.73 -16.23
C PHE A 88 0.54 -16.58 -17.29
N ALA A 89 -0.51 -15.82 -16.98
CA ALA A 89 -1.61 -15.53 -17.88
C ALA A 89 -1.08 -15.00 -19.21
N GLY A 90 -1.45 -15.71 -20.28
CA GLY A 90 -1.03 -15.39 -21.63
C GLY A 90 0.48 -15.51 -21.87
N GLN A 91 1.27 -16.08 -20.95
CA GLN A 91 2.74 -16.22 -21.06
C GLN A 91 3.19 -17.51 -21.78
N GLN A 92 2.35 -18.54 -21.80
CA GLN A 92 2.67 -19.86 -22.34
C GLN A 92 1.72 -20.23 -23.49
N ASP A 93 2.16 -21.12 -24.37
CA ASP A 93 1.45 -21.43 -25.61
C ASP A 93 0.29 -22.40 -25.39
N THR A 94 -0.79 -22.18 -26.12
CA THR A 94 -1.95 -23.07 -26.26
C THR A 94 -2.19 -23.31 -27.76
N PHE A 95 -2.48 -24.55 -28.14
CA PHE A 95 -2.77 -24.94 -29.51
C PHE A 95 -4.16 -25.57 -29.59
N LEU A 96 -5.07 -24.95 -30.37
CA LEU A 96 -6.40 -25.47 -30.62
C LEU A 96 -6.50 -26.22 -31.95
N ASN A 97 -7.56 -27.04 -32.09
CA ASN A 97 -7.89 -27.79 -33.32
C ASN A 97 -6.81 -28.76 -33.81
N VAL A 98 -5.93 -29.24 -32.94
CA VAL A 98 -4.84 -30.16 -33.27
C VAL A 98 -5.43 -31.52 -33.65
N SER A 99 -5.03 -32.07 -34.80
CA SER A 99 -5.57 -33.33 -35.30
C SER A 99 -4.47 -34.29 -35.76
N GLY A 100 -4.56 -35.53 -35.31
CA GLY A 100 -3.61 -36.59 -35.67
C GLY A 100 -2.36 -36.63 -34.80
N GLU A 101 -1.78 -37.83 -34.76
CA GLU A 101 -0.70 -38.20 -33.83
C GLU A 101 0.56 -37.33 -33.96
N ARG A 102 0.97 -37.02 -35.19
CA ARG A 102 2.17 -36.20 -35.45
C ARG A 102 1.99 -34.76 -34.98
N GLU A 103 0.80 -34.21 -35.22
CA GLU A 103 0.48 -32.82 -34.89
C GLU A 103 0.36 -32.65 -33.37
N LEU A 104 -0.23 -33.64 -32.69
CA LEU A 104 -0.28 -33.71 -31.22
C LEU A 104 1.12 -33.68 -30.59
N LEU A 105 2.01 -34.57 -31.01
CA LEU A 105 3.39 -34.62 -30.46
C LEU A 105 4.15 -33.32 -30.73
N SER A 106 3.94 -32.71 -31.89
CA SER A 106 4.51 -31.38 -32.23
C SER A 106 3.98 -30.28 -31.31
N ALA A 107 2.67 -30.22 -31.07
CA ALA A 107 2.06 -29.25 -30.18
C ALA A 107 2.56 -29.40 -28.72
N ILE A 108 2.72 -30.63 -28.24
CA ILE A 108 3.29 -30.90 -26.91
C ILE A 108 4.72 -30.36 -26.79
N ARG A 109 5.58 -30.61 -27.80
CA ARG A 109 6.97 -30.07 -27.80
C ARG A 109 6.96 -28.54 -27.76
N ARG A 110 6.11 -27.91 -28.56
CA ARG A 110 6.00 -26.44 -28.58
C ARG A 110 5.52 -25.87 -27.24
N CYS A 111 4.61 -26.55 -26.53
CA CYS A 111 4.24 -26.15 -25.18
C CYS A 111 5.44 -26.19 -24.22
N TRP A 112 6.30 -27.23 -24.30
CA TRP A 112 7.55 -27.28 -23.53
C TRP A 112 8.52 -26.15 -23.92
N ASP A 113 8.71 -25.92 -25.22
CA ASP A 113 9.59 -24.85 -25.72
C ASP A 113 9.12 -23.45 -25.26
N SER A 114 7.80 -23.24 -25.13
CA SER A 114 7.22 -21.96 -24.69
C SER A 114 7.68 -21.53 -23.29
N LEU A 115 8.08 -22.49 -22.44
CA LEU A 115 8.66 -22.22 -21.12
C LEU A 115 9.99 -21.43 -21.22
N HIS A 116 10.70 -21.58 -22.33
CA HIS A 116 12.00 -20.95 -22.59
C HIS A 116 11.91 -19.78 -23.59
N SER A 117 10.70 -19.31 -23.91
CA SER A 117 10.52 -18.10 -24.70
C SER A 117 11.10 -16.87 -23.99
N ASP A 118 11.60 -15.90 -24.77
CA ASP A 118 12.15 -14.64 -24.23
C ASP A 118 11.17 -13.95 -23.27
N ARG A 119 9.88 -14.00 -23.59
CA ARG A 119 8.80 -13.45 -22.75
C ARG A 119 8.66 -14.19 -21.42
N ALA A 120 8.68 -15.53 -21.44
CA ALA A 120 8.57 -16.33 -20.23
C ALA A 120 9.81 -16.22 -19.33
N VAL A 121 11.00 -16.10 -19.92
CA VAL A 121 12.27 -15.85 -19.18
C VAL A 121 12.23 -14.46 -18.53
N ALA A 122 11.94 -13.41 -19.31
CA ALA A 122 11.86 -12.05 -18.79
C ALA A 122 10.81 -11.91 -17.67
N TYR A 123 9.67 -12.59 -17.79
CA TYR A 123 8.66 -12.63 -16.74
C TYR A 123 9.17 -13.30 -15.45
N ARG A 124 9.85 -14.45 -15.55
CA ARG A 124 10.41 -15.13 -14.37
C ARG A 124 11.48 -14.28 -13.68
N ASP A 125 12.38 -13.68 -14.46
CA ASP A 125 13.43 -12.83 -13.93
C ASP A 125 12.84 -11.61 -13.22
N ALA A 126 11.83 -10.97 -13.82
CA ALA A 126 11.14 -9.82 -13.25
C ALA A 126 10.33 -10.14 -11.97
N ASN A 127 9.93 -11.40 -11.79
CA ASN A 127 9.17 -11.85 -10.62
C ASN A 127 10.01 -12.72 -9.66
N GLU A 128 11.33 -12.78 -9.85
CA GLU A 128 12.27 -13.55 -9.03
C GLU A 128 11.89 -15.04 -8.89
N ILE A 129 11.27 -15.61 -9.92
CA ILE A 129 10.85 -17.01 -9.94
C ILE A 129 12.07 -17.87 -10.28
N GLY A 130 12.36 -18.84 -9.42
CA GLY A 130 13.50 -19.76 -9.60
C GLY A 130 13.48 -20.50 -10.95
N THR A 131 14.63 -21.07 -11.34
CA THR A 131 14.80 -21.73 -12.64
C THR A 131 14.23 -23.15 -12.71
N ASP A 132 13.88 -23.78 -11.59
CA ASP A 132 13.25 -25.12 -11.54
C ASP A 132 11.73 -25.05 -11.76
N VAL A 133 11.32 -24.41 -12.87
CA VAL A 133 9.93 -24.47 -13.33
C VAL A 133 9.77 -25.65 -14.27
N ARG A 134 8.68 -26.41 -14.10
CA ARG A 134 8.38 -27.57 -14.94
C ARG A 134 7.05 -27.36 -15.65
N MET A 135 6.94 -27.97 -16.83
CA MET A 135 5.77 -27.87 -17.69
C MET A 135 5.05 -29.22 -17.77
N ALA A 136 3.81 -29.28 -17.28
CA ALA A 136 2.87 -30.30 -17.70
C ALA A 136 2.11 -29.83 -18.95
N VAL A 137 1.46 -30.75 -19.66
CA VAL A 137 0.66 -30.42 -20.86
C VAL A 137 -0.69 -31.10 -20.77
N VAL A 138 -1.75 -30.31 -20.80
CA VAL A 138 -3.14 -30.78 -20.82
C VAL A 138 -3.57 -31.00 -22.27
N VAL A 139 -4.13 -32.17 -22.56
CA VAL A 139 -4.72 -32.52 -23.85
C VAL A 139 -6.19 -32.82 -23.63
N GLN A 140 -7.08 -31.99 -24.18
CA GLN A 140 -8.53 -32.10 -24.02
C GLN A 140 -9.24 -32.24 -25.35
N ARG A 141 -10.37 -32.95 -25.37
CA ARG A 141 -11.29 -32.97 -26.51
C ARG A 141 -11.69 -31.54 -26.87
N MET A 142 -11.65 -31.22 -28.16
CA MET A 142 -12.10 -29.92 -28.65
C MET A 142 -13.63 -29.81 -28.57
N VAL A 143 -14.13 -28.70 -28.03
CA VAL A 143 -15.57 -28.38 -28.01
C VAL A 143 -15.93 -27.63 -29.30
N GLU A 144 -16.94 -28.09 -30.03
CA GLU A 144 -17.51 -27.34 -31.16
C GLU A 144 -18.38 -26.18 -30.65
N ALA A 145 -17.74 -25.10 -30.23
CA ALA A 145 -18.41 -23.96 -29.61
C ALA A 145 -19.27 -23.17 -30.61
N LYS A 146 -20.53 -22.93 -30.24
CA LYS A 146 -21.39 -21.89 -30.83
C LYS A 146 -21.00 -20.52 -30.29
N ALA A 147 -20.73 -20.44 -29.00
CA ALA A 147 -20.22 -19.25 -28.31
C ALA A 147 -19.22 -19.68 -27.24
N ALA A 148 -18.24 -18.83 -26.94
CA ALA A 148 -17.26 -19.06 -25.90
C ALA A 148 -16.80 -17.73 -25.30
N GLY A 149 -16.19 -17.79 -24.14
CA GLY A 149 -15.82 -16.58 -23.44
C GLY A 149 -15.21 -16.80 -22.07
N VAL A 150 -15.18 -15.72 -21.31
CA VAL A 150 -14.63 -15.65 -19.96
C VAL A 150 -15.72 -15.18 -19.00
N LEU A 151 -15.74 -15.76 -17.80
CA LEU A 151 -16.62 -15.40 -16.70
C LEU A 151 -15.77 -15.08 -15.48
N PHE A 152 -15.87 -13.85 -14.98
CA PHE A 152 -15.35 -13.45 -13.69
C PHE A 152 -16.47 -13.50 -12.65
N THR A 153 -16.26 -14.25 -11.58
CA THR A 153 -17.24 -14.38 -10.49
C THR A 153 -17.24 -13.19 -9.51
N ALA A 154 -16.32 -12.25 -9.70
CA ALA A 154 -16.31 -10.92 -9.09
C ALA A 154 -15.89 -9.91 -10.16
N ASN A 155 -16.39 -8.67 -10.10
CA ASN A 155 -16.08 -7.65 -11.09
C ASN A 155 -14.59 -7.27 -11.01
N PRO A 156 -13.78 -7.51 -12.05
CA PRO A 156 -12.34 -7.27 -12.02
C PRO A 156 -11.99 -5.78 -12.07
N LEU A 157 -12.93 -4.92 -12.48
CA LEU A 157 -12.74 -3.46 -12.59
C LEU A 157 -13.05 -2.76 -11.28
N THR A 158 -14.25 -3.00 -10.72
CA THR A 158 -14.70 -2.33 -9.50
C THR A 158 -14.30 -3.08 -8.23
N GLY A 159 -13.90 -4.35 -8.35
CA GLY A 159 -13.60 -5.22 -7.23
C GLY A 159 -14.83 -5.76 -6.49
N THR A 160 -16.07 -5.42 -6.87
CA THR A 160 -17.25 -5.92 -6.16
C THR A 160 -17.41 -7.44 -6.32
N ARG A 161 -17.72 -8.13 -5.21
CA ARG A 161 -18.07 -9.56 -5.21
C ARG A 161 -19.57 -9.81 -5.45
N ALA A 162 -20.36 -8.74 -5.61
CA ALA A 162 -21.80 -8.84 -5.84
C ALA A 162 -22.17 -8.99 -7.33
N GLU A 163 -21.23 -8.75 -8.23
CA GLU A 163 -21.44 -8.78 -9.67
C GLU A 163 -20.54 -9.84 -10.31
N MET A 164 -21.10 -10.60 -11.25
CA MET A 164 -20.31 -11.42 -12.16
C MET A 164 -20.21 -10.73 -13.53
N VAL A 165 -19.08 -10.89 -14.20
CA VAL A 165 -18.83 -10.28 -15.50
C VAL A 165 -18.59 -11.38 -16.53
N VAL A 166 -19.34 -11.34 -17.64
CA VAL A 166 -19.22 -12.28 -18.75
C VAL A 166 -18.81 -11.51 -20.00
N ASP A 167 -17.69 -11.92 -20.58
CA ASP A 167 -17.28 -11.53 -21.93
C ASP A 167 -17.49 -12.71 -22.86
N ALA A 168 -18.22 -12.51 -23.97
CA ALA A 168 -18.63 -13.59 -24.87
C ALA A 168 -18.42 -13.21 -26.35
N ALA A 169 -18.04 -14.20 -27.17
CA ALA A 169 -17.99 -14.06 -28.61
C ALA A 169 -18.50 -15.33 -29.33
N PRO A 170 -19.03 -15.20 -30.55
CA PRO A 170 -19.40 -16.36 -31.36
C PRO A 170 -18.16 -17.16 -31.81
N GLY A 171 -18.27 -18.50 -31.80
CA GLY A 171 -17.18 -19.39 -32.21
C GLY A 171 -16.22 -19.77 -31.07
N LEU A 172 -14.93 -19.91 -31.39
CA LEU A 172 -13.91 -20.43 -30.46
C LEU A 172 -13.41 -19.36 -29.47
N GLY A 173 -13.17 -19.77 -28.22
CA GLY A 173 -12.85 -18.89 -27.10
C GLY A 173 -11.49 -18.16 -27.17
N ASP A 174 -10.55 -18.62 -27.99
CA ASP A 174 -9.26 -17.93 -28.20
C ASP A 174 -9.46 -16.47 -28.62
N VAL A 175 -10.56 -16.20 -29.33
CA VAL A 175 -10.93 -14.90 -29.90
C VAL A 175 -11.27 -13.83 -28.82
N VAL A 176 -11.66 -14.26 -27.62
CA VAL A 176 -11.91 -13.37 -26.47
C VAL A 176 -10.64 -13.22 -25.62
N VAL A 177 -9.86 -14.30 -25.50
CA VAL A 177 -8.63 -14.34 -24.68
C VAL A 177 -7.48 -13.59 -25.35
N ASP A 178 -7.43 -13.54 -26.69
CA ASP A 178 -6.41 -12.83 -27.48
C ASP A 178 -6.75 -11.35 -27.76
N GLY A 179 -7.98 -10.91 -27.45
CA GLY A 179 -8.47 -9.55 -27.65
C GLY A 179 -8.66 -9.14 -29.12
N SER A 180 -8.75 -10.09 -30.05
CA SER A 180 -8.83 -9.83 -31.50
C SER A 180 -10.21 -9.43 -32.02
N VAL A 181 -11.27 -9.59 -31.20
CA VAL A 181 -12.66 -9.25 -31.55
C VAL A 181 -13.32 -8.46 -30.42
N ILE A 182 -14.26 -7.58 -30.78
CA ILE A 182 -15.14 -6.90 -29.83
C ILE A 182 -16.12 -7.93 -29.27
N ALA A 183 -15.86 -8.38 -28.04
CA ALA A 183 -16.74 -9.30 -27.31
C ALA A 183 -17.99 -8.57 -26.79
N ASP A 184 -19.08 -9.32 -26.66
CA ASP A 184 -20.25 -8.89 -25.91
C ASP A 184 -19.90 -8.88 -24.42
N HIS A 185 -20.24 -7.79 -23.73
CA HIS A 185 -19.93 -7.59 -22.33
C HIS A 185 -21.22 -7.54 -21.50
N HIS A 186 -21.34 -8.46 -20.54
CA HIS A 186 -22.51 -8.56 -19.67
C HIS A 186 -22.09 -8.47 -18.20
N VAL A 187 -22.76 -7.60 -17.45
CA VAL A 187 -22.67 -7.53 -15.99
C VAL A 187 -23.92 -8.20 -15.41
N LEU A 188 -23.71 -9.24 -14.60
CA LEU A 188 -24.76 -10.01 -13.94
C LEU A 188 -24.84 -9.57 -12.48
N ASP A 189 -25.71 -8.60 -12.20
CA ASP A 189 -25.91 -7.95 -10.90
C ASP A 189 -27.27 -8.29 -10.25
N GLY A 190 -28.00 -9.25 -10.84
CA GLY A 190 -29.36 -9.62 -10.46
C GLY A 190 -30.46 -8.87 -11.21
N THR A 191 -30.11 -7.87 -12.03
CA THR A 191 -31.05 -7.29 -13.01
C THR A 191 -31.13 -8.17 -14.26
N PRO A 192 -32.27 -8.16 -14.99
CA PRO A 192 -32.37 -8.83 -16.28
C PRO A 192 -31.27 -8.37 -17.25
N PRO A 193 -30.37 -9.25 -17.71
CA PRO A 193 -29.33 -8.85 -18.64
C PRO A 193 -29.93 -8.45 -19.98
N ARG A 194 -29.25 -7.54 -20.69
CA ARG A 194 -29.59 -7.23 -22.09
C ARG A 194 -29.22 -8.43 -22.97
N THR A 195 -30.07 -8.74 -23.93
CA THR A 195 -29.93 -9.89 -24.85
C THR A 195 -29.55 -9.44 -26.27
N ASP A 196 -28.84 -8.32 -26.40
CA ASP A 196 -28.40 -7.77 -27.69
C ASP A 196 -27.09 -8.37 -28.22
N GLY A 197 -26.66 -9.54 -27.71
CA GLY A 197 -25.43 -10.24 -28.07
C GLY A 197 -25.61 -11.69 -28.53
N CYS A 198 -24.52 -12.46 -28.56
CA CYS A 198 -24.47 -13.86 -28.98
C CYS A 198 -25.04 -14.86 -27.95
N LEU A 199 -25.32 -14.39 -26.73
CA LEU A 199 -25.93 -15.16 -25.65
C LEU A 199 -27.37 -14.76 -25.38
N ASP A 200 -28.22 -15.76 -25.14
CA ASP A 200 -29.57 -15.56 -24.64
C ASP A 200 -29.64 -15.51 -23.09
N ARG A 201 -30.83 -15.26 -22.57
CA ARG A 201 -31.07 -15.11 -21.13
C ARG A 201 -30.81 -16.41 -20.35
N ASP A 202 -31.24 -17.54 -20.89
CA ASP A 202 -31.12 -18.83 -20.22
C ASP A 202 -29.64 -19.25 -20.14
N GLN A 203 -28.87 -18.92 -21.18
CA GLN A 203 -27.42 -19.12 -21.20
C GLN A 203 -26.69 -18.23 -20.17
N LEU A 204 -27.07 -16.96 -20.05
CA LEU A 204 -26.51 -16.05 -19.03
C LEU A 204 -26.88 -16.49 -17.60
N ASP A 205 -28.10 -16.96 -17.39
CA ASP A 205 -28.55 -17.51 -16.11
C ASP A 205 -27.77 -18.79 -15.77
N ALA A 206 -27.54 -19.69 -16.74
CA ALA A 206 -26.72 -20.89 -16.56
C ALA A 206 -25.25 -20.58 -16.24
N LEU A 207 -24.67 -19.56 -16.88
CA LEU A 207 -23.31 -19.10 -16.58
C LEU A 207 -23.20 -18.53 -15.16
N ARG A 208 -24.17 -17.72 -14.73
CA ARG A 208 -24.21 -17.21 -13.34
C ARG A 208 -24.24 -18.34 -12.33
N ASP A 209 -25.10 -19.33 -12.54
CA ASP A 209 -25.27 -20.45 -11.62
C ASP A 209 -24.02 -21.34 -11.60
N ALA A 210 -23.39 -21.56 -12.76
CA ALA A 210 -22.10 -22.26 -12.85
C ALA A 210 -21.00 -21.49 -12.10
N GLY A 211 -20.87 -20.19 -12.34
CA GLY A 211 -19.90 -19.32 -11.66
C GLY A 211 -20.06 -19.32 -10.15
N ALA A 212 -21.30 -19.24 -9.64
CA ALA A 212 -21.58 -19.28 -8.21
C ALA A 212 -21.13 -20.60 -7.57
N ARG A 213 -21.46 -21.72 -8.20
CA ARG A 213 -21.05 -23.05 -7.73
C ARG A 213 -19.54 -23.26 -7.80
N VAL A 214 -18.89 -22.76 -8.86
CA VAL A 214 -17.43 -22.84 -9.00
C VAL A 214 -16.75 -22.02 -7.90
N GLN A 215 -17.19 -20.78 -7.68
CA GLN A 215 -16.67 -19.93 -6.60
C GLN A 215 -16.85 -20.59 -5.22
N GLU A 216 -18.00 -21.22 -4.96
CA GLU A 216 -18.26 -21.95 -3.72
C GLU A 216 -17.30 -23.15 -3.55
N SER A 217 -17.08 -23.93 -4.61
CA SER A 217 -16.18 -25.09 -4.60
C SER A 217 -14.72 -24.70 -4.32
N PHE A 218 -14.25 -23.60 -4.89
CA PHE A 218 -12.87 -23.12 -4.72
C PHE A 218 -12.69 -22.17 -3.52
N GLY A 219 -13.77 -21.72 -2.88
CA GLY A 219 -13.73 -20.83 -1.73
C GLY A 219 -13.19 -19.41 -2.00
N SER A 220 -13.02 -19.03 -3.26
CA SER A 220 -12.49 -17.72 -3.68
C SER A 220 -13.02 -17.31 -5.06
N PRO A 221 -13.07 -16.00 -5.39
CA PRO A 221 -13.44 -15.56 -6.73
C PRO A 221 -12.57 -16.19 -7.81
N GLN A 222 -13.24 -16.76 -8.81
CA GLN A 222 -12.66 -17.42 -9.97
C GLN A 222 -12.85 -16.60 -11.25
N ASP A 223 -11.84 -16.69 -12.11
CA ASP A 223 -11.85 -16.40 -13.54
C ASP A 223 -11.97 -17.74 -14.28
N ILE A 224 -13.00 -17.87 -15.12
CA ILE A 224 -13.46 -19.12 -15.71
C ILE A 224 -13.53 -18.98 -17.23
N GLU A 225 -12.84 -19.85 -17.96
CA GLU A 225 -13.03 -20.01 -19.40
C GLU A 225 -14.15 -21.01 -19.65
N TRP A 226 -15.06 -20.69 -20.57
CA TRP A 226 -16.21 -21.51 -20.87
C TRP A 226 -16.53 -21.55 -22.37
N ALA A 227 -17.25 -22.59 -22.78
CA ALA A 227 -17.83 -22.70 -24.12
C ALA A 227 -19.24 -23.29 -24.05
N ILE A 228 -20.12 -22.80 -24.91
CA ILE A 228 -21.44 -23.39 -25.18
C ILE A 228 -21.38 -24.04 -26.55
N ASP A 229 -21.64 -25.35 -26.61
CA ASP A 229 -21.61 -26.08 -27.87
C ASP A 229 -22.85 -25.81 -28.74
N ARG A 230 -22.91 -26.47 -29.91
CA ARG A 230 -24.03 -26.33 -30.85
C ARG A 230 -25.36 -26.87 -30.32
N ASP A 231 -25.32 -27.78 -29.35
CA ASP A 231 -26.49 -28.35 -28.71
C ASP A 231 -26.97 -27.48 -27.53
N GLY A 232 -26.22 -26.43 -27.19
CA GLY A 232 -26.54 -25.48 -26.14
C GLY A 232 -25.98 -25.86 -24.76
N GLU A 233 -25.11 -26.87 -24.69
CA GLU A 233 -24.56 -27.36 -23.44
C GLU A 233 -23.32 -26.56 -23.02
N LEU A 234 -23.26 -26.21 -21.73
CA LEU A 234 -22.17 -25.44 -21.13
C LEU A 234 -21.02 -26.35 -20.70
N TRP A 235 -19.81 -26.02 -21.17
CA TRP A 235 -18.55 -26.67 -20.85
C TRP A 235 -17.60 -25.68 -20.18
N LEU A 236 -16.97 -26.10 -19.07
CA LEU A 236 -15.91 -25.34 -18.42
C LEU A 236 -14.55 -25.81 -18.94
N LEU A 237 -13.76 -24.86 -19.44
CA LEU A 237 -12.48 -25.12 -20.12
C LEU A 237 -11.28 -24.83 -19.23
N GLN A 238 -11.43 -23.95 -18.24
CA GLN A 238 -10.41 -23.60 -17.25
C GLN A 238 -11.05 -22.86 -16.08
N SER A 239 -10.44 -22.91 -14.90
CA SER A 239 -10.75 -22.02 -13.77
C SER A 239 -9.48 -21.66 -13.02
N ARG A 240 -9.36 -20.40 -12.60
CA ARG A 240 -8.24 -19.87 -11.80
C ARG A 240 -8.71 -18.81 -10.81
N ALA A 241 -8.03 -18.68 -9.68
CA ALA A 241 -8.35 -17.66 -8.68
C ALA A 241 -8.02 -16.24 -9.17
N ILE A 242 -8.89 -15.27 -8.90
CA ILE A 242 -8.64 -13.85 -9.21
C ILE A 242 -7.70 -13.26 -8.15
N THR A 243 -6.43 -13.06 -8.50
CA THR A 243 -5.39 -12.58 -7.57
C THR A 243 -5.19 -11.06 -7.55
N THR A 244 -5.89 -10.32 -8.40
CA THR A 244 -5.76 -8.84 -8.48
C THR A 244 -6.66 -8.11 -7.48
N LEU A 245 -7.75 -8.72 -7.04
CA LEU A 245 -8.73 -8.09 -6.16
C LEU A 245 -8.12 -7.61 -4.84
N PHE A 246 -8.57 -6.44 -4.36
CA PHE A 246 -8.23 -5.99 -3.01
C PHE A 246 -8.92 -6.89 -1.97
N PRO A 247 -8.26 -7.21 -0.83
CA PRO A 247 -8.85 -8.05 0.21
C PRO A 247 -10.16 -7.46 0.77
N LEU A 248 -11.08 -8.34 1.17
CA LEU A 248 -12.35 -7.93 1.77
C LEU A 248 -12.15 -7.42 3.20
N PRO A 249 -12.88 -6.37 3.60
CA PRO A 249 -13.07 -6.04 5.01
C PRO A 249 -13.76 -7.19 5.79
N PRO A 250 -13.77 -7.15 7.13
CA PRO A 250 -14.53 -8.10 7.94
C PRO A 250 -16.00 -8.18 7.50
N ARG A 251 -16.54 -9.40 7.55
CA ARG A 251 -17.92 -9.67 7.17
C ARG A 251 -18.88 -8.86 8.05
N SER A 252 -19.86 -8.23 7.42
CA SER A 252 -20.96 -7.51 8.08
C SER A 252 -22.30 -7.96 7.51
N ASP A 253 -23.36 -7.82 8.31
CA ASP A 253 -24.74 -8.10 7.89
C ASP A 253 -25.31 -6.98 7.01
N ASP A 254 -24.81 -5.76 7.16
CA ASP A 254 -25.16 -4.58 6.38
C ASP A 254 -23.99 -4.11 5.51
N LEU A 255 -24.29 -3.38 4.42
CA LEU A 255 -23.26 -2.77 3.57
C LEU A 255 -22.52 -1.68 4.35
N ARG A 256 -21.22 -1.84 4.55
CA ARG A 256 -20.36 -0.87 5.28
C ARG A 256 -19.38 -0.20 4.33
N VAL A 257 -18.85 0.95 4.72
CA VAL A 257 -17.84 1.70 3.98
C VAL A 257 -16.66 2.03 4.86
N TYR A 258 -15.49 1.76 4.31
CA TYR A 258 -14.21 1.86 5.00
C TYR A 258 -13.30 2.80 4.22
N PHE A 259 -12.74 3.80 4.90
CA PHE A 259 -11.77 4.74 4.33
C PHE A 259 -10.36 4.39 4.78
N GLU A 260 -9.43 4.32 3.84
CA GLU A 260 -8.03 4.00 4.11
C GLU A 260 -7.32 5.20 4.76
N MET A 261 -6.62 4.97 5.87
CA MET A 261 -5.99 6.04 6.66
C MET A 261 -4.60 6.44 6.16
N GLY A 262 -3.86 5.51 5.57
CA GLY A 262 -2.53 5.66 5.01
C GLY A 262 -2.42 6.74 3.93
N HIS A 263 -3.47 6.96 3.13
CA HIS A 263 -3.55 8.04 2.14
C HIS A 263 -3.32 9.43 2.74
N MET A 264 -3.68 9.62 4.01
CA MET A 264 -3.41 10.87 4.73
C MET A 264 -1.97 10.96 5.24
N GLN A 265 -1.42 9.85 5.72
CA GLN A 265 -0.10 9.79 6.37
C GLN A 265 1.06 9.50 5.42
N GLY A 266 0.74 9.14 4.19
CA GLY A 266 1.65 8.70 3.16
C GLY A 266 2.28 7.34 3.41
N MET A 267 1.51 6.42 4.00
CA MET A 267 1.92 5.02 4.20
C MET A 267 0.90 4.09 3.56
N LEU A 268 1.13 3.75 2.30
CA LEU A 268 0.29 2.82 1.52
C LEU A 268 0.89 1.42 1.40
N ARG A 269 2.08 1.21 1.95
CA ARG A 269 2.66 -0.12 2.13
C ARG A 269 1.86 -0.87 3.20
N PRO A 270 1.63 -2.19 3.06
CA PRO A 270 1.05 -2.95 4.16
C PRO A 270 1.99 -2.94 5.37
N PHE A 271 1.41 -2.96 6.56
CA PHE A 271 2.12 -3.30 7.79
C PHE A 271 2.46 -4.78 7.80
N THR A 272 3.59 -5.12 8.42
CA THR A 272 3.83 -6.48 8.90
C THR A 272 2.71 -6.90 9.87
N PRO A 273 2.38 -8.20 9.96
CA PRO A 273 1.39 -8.70 10.92
C PRO A 273 1.63 -8.22 12.36
N VAL A 274 2.89 -8.26 12.84
CA VAL A 274 3.21 -7.76 14.18
C VAL A 274 3.05 -6.25 14.28
N GLY A 275 3.39 -5.50 13.22
CA GLY A 275 3.19 -4.06 13.14
C GLY A 275 1.72 -3.66 13.23
N MET A 276 0.86 -4.36 12.49
CA MET A 276 -0.60 -4.15 12.54
C MET A 276 -1.16 -4.47 13.93
N SER A 277 -0.73 -5.57 14.55
CA SER A 277 -1.12 -5.95 15.90
C SER A 277 -0.65 -4.93 16.94
N ALA A 278 0.60 -4.46 16.85
CA ALA A 278 1.15 -3.44 17.74
C ALA A 278 0.44 -2.08 17.58
N MET A 279 0.09 -1.70 16.35
CA MET A 279 -0.61 -0.45 16.05
C MET A 279 -2.06 -0.46 16.57
N THR A 280 -2.79 -1.55 16.33
CA THR A 280 -4.17 -1.71 16.81
C THR A 280 -4.22 -1.81 18.34
N HIS A 281 -3.25 -2.50 18.96
CA HIS A 281 -3.07 -2.52 20.41
C HIS A 281 -2.79 -1.12 20.97
N GLY A 282 -1.86 -0.38 20.35
CA GLY A 282 -1.56 1.01 20.72
C GLY A 282 -2.79 1.91 20.63
N ALA A 283 -3.53 1.85 19.53
CA ALA A 283 -4.77 2.61 19.35
C ALA A 283 -5.80 2.32 20.46
N LYS A 284 -5.94 1.06 20.88
CA LYS A 284 -6.79 0.67 22.01
C LYS A 284 -6.33 1.30 23.33
N LEU A 285 -5.03 1.21 23.65
CA LEU A 285 -4.46 1.85 24.84
C LEU A 285 -4.70 3.37 24.85
N TRP A 286 -4.59 4.03 23.69
CA TRP A 286 -4.88 5.44 23.56
C TRP A 286 -6.37 5.75 23.81
N MET A 287 -7.28 5.00 23.19
CA MET A 287 -8.73 5.16 23.38
C MET A 287 -9.14 4.94 24.85
N ASP A 288 -8.57 3.95 25.52
CA ASP A 288 -8.76 3.68 26.95
C ASP A 288 -8.28 4.88 27.78
N SER A 289 -7.07 5.37 27.51
CA SER A 289 -6.49 6.54 28.20
C SER A 289 -7.29 7.83 27.95
N ALA A 290 -7.88 7.98 26.76
CA ALA A 290 -8.77 9.08 26.37
C ALA A 290 -10.19 8.91 26.92
N GLY A 291 -10.57 7.72 27.41
CA GLY A 291 -11.90 7.42 27.99
C GLY A 291 -12.99 7.36 26.94
N LEU A 292 -12.58 7.05 25.71
CA LEU A 292 -13.41 6.82 24.54
C LEU A 292 -13.67 5.32 24.32
N SER A 293 -13.09 4.47 25.16
CA SER A 293 -13.23 3.01 25.17
C SER A 293 -14.62 2.56 25.64
N GLY A 294 -15.22 1.61 24.92
CA GLY A 294 -16.46 0.93 25.34
C GLY A 294 -17.76 1.69 25.04
N GLY A 295 -17.80 2.47 23.97
CA GLY A 295 -19.04 3.10 23.48
C GLY A 295 -19.13 3.10 21.95
N ALA A 296 -20.33 3.34 21.42
CA ALA A 296 -20.65 3.27 19.98
C ALA A 296 -19.71 4.06 19.05
N PHE A 297 -18.94 5.03 19.55
CA PHE A 297 -17.93 5.78 18.76
C PHE A 297 -16.56 5.08 18.69
N GLY A 298 -16.16 4.32 19.71
CA GLY A 298 -14.96 3.48 19.64
C GLY A 298 -15.15 2.34 18.64
N ASP A 299 -16.39 1.86 18.52
CA ASP A 299 -16.81 0.89 17.51
C ASP A 299 -17.05 1.57 16.14
N ALA A 300 -17.64 2.78 16.10
CA ALA A 300 -17.90 3.55 14.85
C ALA A 300 -16.70 4.34 14.29
N MET A 301 -15.55 4.34 14.97
CA MET A 301 -14.25 4.79 14.45
C MET A 301 -13.23 3.64 14.52
N GLY A 302 -13.74 2.40 14.52
CA GLY A 302 -12.94 1.20 14.62
C GLY A 302 -11.89 1.19 13.51
N ILE A 303 -10.64 1.04 13.91
CA ILE A 303 -9.55 0.77 12.99
C ILE A 303 -9.71 -0.69 12.55
N VAL A 304 -9.95 -0.87 11.26
CA VAL A 304 -10.18 -2.17 10.64
C VAL A 304 -8.96 -2.50 9.77
N PRO A 305 -8.21 -3.57 10.09
CA PRO A 305 -7.14 -4.03 9.22
C PRO A 305 -7.74 -4.67 7.96
N VAL A 306 -7.38 -4.15 6.78
CA VAL A 306 -7.75 -4.75 5.48
C VAL A 306 -6.53 -4.78 4.58
N GLY A 307 -6.14 -5.96 4.08
CA GLY A 307 -4.96 -6.11 3.23
C GLY A 307 -3.68 -5.57 3.86
N GLY A 308 -3.51 -5.73 5.18
CA GLY A 308 -2.37 -5.21 5.93
C GLY A 308 -2.37 -3.69 6.12
N ARG A 309 -3.46 -2.98 5.84
CA ARG A 309 -3.56 -1.51 5.94
C ARG A 309 -4.66 -1.08 6.90
N LEU A 310 -4.56 0.15 7.41
CA LEU A 310 -5.47 0.69 8.41
C LEU A 310 -6.64 1.36 7.71
N PHE A 311 -7.83 0.77 7.82
CA PHE A 311 -9.07 1.39 7.39
C PHE A 311 -9.86 1.89 8.59
N MET A 312 -10.71 2.89 8.37
CA MET A 312 -11.64 3.41 9.35
C MET A 312 -13.06 3.21 8.83
N ASP A 313 -13.92 2.64 9.65
CA ASP A 313 -15.33 2.49 9.33
C ASP A 313 -16.07 3.82 9.47
N PHE A 314 -16.70 4.31 8.39
CA PHE A 314 -17.46 5.56 8.37
C PHE A 314 -18.98 5.35 8.28
N SER A 315 -19.44 4.10 8.29
CA SER A 315 -20.82 3.73 7.96
C SER A 315 -21.84 4.39 8.90
N ASP A 316 -21.57 4.36 10.21
CA ASP A 316 -22.49 4.89 11.21
C ASP A 316 -22.51 6.42 11.23
N LEU A 317 -21.40 7.07 10.89
CA LEU A 317 -21.35 8.52 10.72
C LEU A 317 -22.14 8.96 9.49
N LEU A 318 -22.04 8.21 8.38
CA LEU A 318 -22.81 8.45 7.17
C LEU A 318 -24.30 8.28 7.40
N ARG A 319 -24.73 7.28 8.17
CA ARG A 319 -26.16 7.04 8.47
C ARG A 319 -26.74 7.96 9.55
N ASN A 320 -25.93 8.82 10.16
CA ASN A 320 -26.38 9.72 11.22
C ASN A 320 -26.97 11.03 10.69
N LYS A 321 -28.23 11.32 11.01
CA LYS A 321 -28.97 12.52 10.55
C LYS A 321 -28.26 13.85 10.87
N ARG A 322 -27.46 13.93 11.94
CA ARG A 322 -26.81 15.18 12.37
C ARG A 322 -25.41 15.37 11.79
N PHE A 323 -24.68 14.28 11.58
CA PHE A 323 -23.28 14.35 11.14
C PHE A 323 -23.12 14.23 9.63
N ARG A 324 -24.06 13.57 8.94
CA ARG A 324 -24.04 13.34 7.49
C ARG A 324 -23.77 14.62 6.67
N SER A 325 -24.39 15.75 7.03
CA SER A 325 -24.20 17.03 6.32
C SER A 325 -22.84 17.70 6.55
N ARG A 326 -22.10 17.30 7.59
CA ARG A 326 -20.77 17.84 7.92
C ARG A 326 -19.63 16.97 7.42
N LEU A 327 -19.92 15.74 6.98
CA LEU A 327 -18.91 14.79 6.51
C LEU A 327 -18.03 15.32 5.36
N PRO A 328 -18.56 15.97 4.31
CA PRO A 328 -17.71 16.52 3.25
C PRO A 328 -16.67 17.50 3.79
N GLN A 329 -17.07 18.39 4.70
CA GLN A 329 -16.17 19.34 5.34
C GLN A 329 -15.11 18.66 6.22
N MET A 330 -15.48 17.59 6.93
CA MET A 330 -14.53 16.80 7.72
C MET A 330 -13.49 16.10 6.82
N MET A 331 -13.90 15.70 5.61
CA MET A 331 -13.08 14.97 4.65
C MET A 331 -12.20 15.88 3.79
N GLU A 332 -12.39 17.21 3.81
CA GLU A 332 -11.51 18.18 3.13
C GLU A 332 -10.04 18.01 3.54
N VAL A 333 -9.78 17.63 4.81
CA VAL A 333 -8.43 17.36 5.33
C VAL A 333 -7.78 16.16 4.63
N TYR A 334 -8.57 15.22 4.13
CA TYR A 334 -8.11 14.02 3.42
C TYR A 334 -7.99 14.24 1.89
N GLY A 335 -8.31 15.44 1.40
CA GLY A 335 -8.18 15.81 0.00
C GLY A 335 -9.47 15.67 -0.82
N PRO A 336 -9.51 16.24 -2.04
CA PRO A 336 -10.71 16.37 -2.84
C PRO A 336 -11.33 15.02 -3.27
N ARG A 337 -10.49 14.00 -3.52
CA ARG A 337 -10.94 12.64 -3.88
C ARG A 337 -11.84 12.03 -2.78
N ASN A 338 -11.44 12.17 -1.51
CA ASN A 338 -12.25 11.72 -0.37
C ASN A 338 -13.58 12.47 -0.26
N VAL A 339 -13.57 13.79 -0.48
CA VAL A 339 -14.78 14.63 -0.45
C VAL A 339 -15.77 14.17 -1.52
N GLU A 340 -15.31 13.89 -2.73
CA GLU A 340 -16.14 13.41 -3.83
C GLU A 340 -16.78 12.05 -3.53
N ILE A 341 -15.98 11.10 -3.03
CA ILE A 341 -16.48 9.77 -2.61
C ILE A 341 -17.58 9.94 -1.55
N VAL A 342 -17.34 10.76 -0.53
CA VAL A 342 -18.34 11.03 0.51
C VAL A 342 -19.60 11.64 -0.08
N GLN A 343 -19.50 12.65 -0.94
CA GLN A 343 -20.66 13.27 -1.59
C GLN A 343 -21.51 12.25 -2.37
N ARG A 344 -20.88 11.28 -3.04
CA ARG A 344 -21.60 10.20 -3.74
C ARG A 344 -22.30 9.26 -2.76
N LEU A 345 -21.60 8.84 -1.70
CA LEU A 345 -22.20 8.06 -0.61
C LEU A 345 -23.36 8.81 0.08
N LEU A 346 -23.31 10.14 0.08
CA LEU A 346 -24.39 10.98 0.60
C LEU A 346 -25.68 10.88 -0.22
N THR A 347 -25.57 10.57 -1.51
CA THR A 347 -26.69 10.37 -2.43
C THR A 347 -27.11 8.91 -2.60
N ASP A 348 -26.28 7.96 -2.17
CA ASP A 348 -26.58 6.53 -2.26
C ASP A 348 -27.70 6.12 -1.28
N PRO A 349 -28.84 5.58 -1.77
CA PRO A 349 -29.96 5.17 -0.93
C PRO A 349 -29.60 4.05 0.06
N ARG A 350 -28.58 3.22 -0.22
CA ARG A 350 -28.10 2.15 0.68
C ARG A 350 -27.49 2.71 1.97
N PHE A 351 -27.07 3.98 1.95
CA PHE A 351 -26.55 4.72 3.11
C PHE A 351 -27.55 5.77 3.64
N ALA A 352 -28.84 5.60 3.38
CA ALA A 352 -29.88 6.48 3.91
C ALA A 352 -29.82 6.57 5.44
N PRO A 353 -30.21 7.73 6.02
CA PRO A 353 -30.00 7.97 7.44
C PRO A 353 -30.94 7.15 8.33
N THR A 354 -30.39 6.19 9.08
CA THR A 354 -31.13 5.30 9.98
C THR A 354 -31.09 5.74 11.44
N SER A 355 -30.11 6.57 11.85
CA SER A 355 -29.89 6.94 13.25
C SER A 355 -29.94 8.46 13.49
N SER A 356 -30.42 8.87 14.67
CA SER A 356 -30.54 10.28 15.09
C SER A 356 -29.84 10.60 16.43
N GLY A 357 -29.32 9.59 17.12
CA GLY A 357 -28.58 9.73 18.38
C GLY A 357 -27.18 10.34 18.17
N LEU A 358 -26.57 10.84 19.25
CA LEU A 358 -25.13 11.16 19.23
C LEU A 358 -24.36 9.83 19.20
N PRO A 359 -23.37 9.66 18.30
CA PRO A 359 -22.57 8.44 18.26
C PRO A 359 -21.64 8.32 19.49
N LEU A 360 -21.47 9.42 20.24
CA LEU A 360 -20.58 9.55 21.40
C LEU A 360 -21.34 9.38 22.73
N PRO A 361 -20.81 8.62 23.70
CA PRO A 361 -21.35 8.59 25.05
C PRO A 361 -21.10 9.94 25.75
N VAL A 362 -22.17 10.73 25.94
CA VAL A 362 -22.09 12.12 26.45
C VAL A 362 -21.57 12.19 27.90
N ALA A 363 -21.94 11.24 28.75
CA ALA A 363 -21.61 11.26 30.19
C ALA A 363 -20.10 11.11 30.51
N PRO A 364 -19.35 10.12 29.97
CA PRO A 364 -17.90 10.03 30.20
C PRO A 364 -17.13 11.20 29.58
N LEU A 365 -17.58 11.69 28.40
CA LEU A 365 -17.00 12.86 27.75
C LEU A 365 -17.17 14.14 28.59
N LEU A 366 -18.36 14.36 29.17
CA LEU A 366 -18.60 15.49 30.06
C LEU A 366 -17.69 15.42 31.31
N LYS A 367 -17.61 14.26 31.96
CA LYS A 367 -16.76 14.06 33.15
C LYS A 367 -15.28 14.30 32.84
N LYS A 368 -14.75 13.80 31.71
CA LYS A 368 -13.36 14.05 31.32
C LYS A 368 -13.13 15.50 30.89
N SER A 369 -14.06 16.12 30.16
CA SER A 369 -13.92 17.53 29.74
C SER A 369 -13.80 18.48 30.93
N LEU A 370 -14.46 18.21 32.07
CA LEU A 370 -14.32 18.99 33.30
C LEU A 370 -12.89 18.97 33.87
N VAL A 371 -12.09 17.94 33.58
CA VAL A 371 -10.70 17.81 34.02
C VAL A 371 -9.72 18.26 32.93
N VAL A 372 -9.99 17.90 31.68
CA VAL A 372 -9.11 18.13 30.53
C VAL A 372 -9.16 19.58 30.07
N VAL A 373 -10.34 20.21 30.00
CA VAL A 373 -10.48 21.58 29.47
C VAL A 373 -9.75 22.62 30.33
N PRO A 374 -9.83 22.61 31.68
CA PRO A 374 -9.05 23.54 32.50
C PRO A 374 -7.54 23.37 32.31
N LYS A 375 -7.05 22.13 32.26
CA LYS A 375 -5.63 21.82 32.00
C LYS A 375 -5.19 22.27 30.60
N ALA A 376 -5.99 21.99 29.58
CA ALA A 376 -5.74 22.42 28.21
C ALA A 376 -5.70 23.95 28.09
N LYS A 377 -6.61 24.66 28.75
CA LYS A 377 -6.63 26.12 28.80
C LYS A 377 -5.40 26.68 29.52
N PHE A 378 -5.03 26.07 30.65
CA PHE A 378 -3.83 26.46 31.40
C PHE A 378 -2.57 26.25 30.56
N GLU A 379 -2.40 25.08 29.93
CA GLU A 379 -1.25 24.79 29.07
C GLU A 379 -1.24 25.66 27.80
N LEU A 380 -2.41 25.96 27.21
CA LEU A 380 -2.53 26.92 26.11
C LEU A 380 -2.01 28.30 26.54
N ILE A 381 -2.50 28.84 27.65
CA ILE A 381 -2.07 30.16 28.15
C ILE A 381 -0.57 30.15 28.45
N ARG A 382 -0.10 29.12 29.17
CA ARG A 382 1.32 28.96 29.53
C ARG A 382 2.22 28.88 28.29
N THR A 383 1.81 28.14 27.27
CA THR A 383 2.54 27.96 26.01
C THR A 383 2.54 29.24 25.16
N LEU A 384 1.47 30.03 25.21
CA LEU A 384 1.39 31.34 24.52
C LEU A 384 2.26 32.42 25.18
N ILE A 385 2.37 32.39 26.50
CA ILE A 385 3.22 33.31 27.28
C ILE A 385 4.70 33.01 26.99
N ASP A 386 5.09 31.74 27.13
CA ASP A 386 6.48 31.29 26.95
C ASP A 386 6.57 30.02 26.08
N PRO A 387 6.64 30.18 24.74
CA PRO A 387 6.77 29.05 23.83
C PRO A 387 8.14 28.37 23.92
N ASP A 388 9.19 29.09 24.34
CA ASP A 388 10.55 28.55 24.39
C ASP A 388 10.67 27.58 25.58
N ALA A 389 10.14 27.95 26.75
CA ALA A 389 10.06 27.03 27.87
C ALA A 389 9.11 25.85 27.61
N ALA A 390 8.03 26.04 26.83
CA ALA A 390 7.15 24.94 26.42
C ALA A 390 7.88 23.93 25.52
N ARG A 391 8.66 24.43 24.55
CA ARG A 391 9.51 23.62 23.69
C ARG A 391 10.55 22.83 24.49
N GLU A 392 11.27 23.47 25.41
CA GLU A 392 12.25 22.76 26.26
C GLU A 392 11.62 21.64 27.11
N ARG A 393 10.41 21.85 27.63
CA ARG A 393 9.68 20.79 28.35
C ARG A 393 9.39 19.62 27.43
N ALA A 394 8.92 19.86 26.21
CA ALA A 394 8.65 18.80 25.24
C ALA A 394 9.90 17.99 24.87
N PHE A 395 11.06 18.65 24.68
CA PHE A 395 12.33 17.95 24.43
C PHE A 395 12.82 17.16 25.66
N ARG A 396 12.72 17.72 26.87
CA ARG A 396 13.05 16.99 28.11
C ARG A 396 12.16 15.76 28.31
N ALA A 397 10.87 15.88 28.01
CA ALA A 397 9.94 14.76 28.04
C ALA A 397 10.29 13.68 27.01
N THR A 398 10.75 14.08 25.82
CA THR A 398 11.24 13.16 24.78
C THR A 398 12.47 12.38 25.25
N GLU A 399 13.44 13.05 25.86
CA GLU A 399 14.62 12.37 26.45
C GLU A 399 14.24 11.42 27.60
N LYS A 400 13.22 11.77 28.39
CA LYS A 400 12.68 10.87 29.42
C LYS A 400 12.09 9.62 28.78
N LEU A 401 11.26 9.75 27.74
CA LEU A 401 10.67 8.63 27.00
C LEU A 401 11.75 7.73 26.39
N LYS A 402 12.79 8.32 25.79
CA LYS A 402 13.96 7.58 25.29
C LYS A 402 14.61 6.71 26.36
N ARG A 403 14.75 7.23 27.59
CA ARG A 403 15.32 6.47 28.71
C ARG A 403 14.37 5.38 29.21
N GLN A 404 13.07 5.65 29.28
CA GLN A 404 12.06 4.68 29.70
C GLN A 404 11.87 3.54 28.69
N ALA A 405 12.05 3.81 27.40
CA ALA A 405 12.00 2.81 26.35
C ALA A 405 13.18 1.82 26.40
N ARG A 406 14.26 2.09 27.16
CA ARG A 406 15.38 1.16 27.28
C ARG A 406 14.95 -0.10 28.04
N ALA A 407 14.98 -1.23 27.34
CA ALA A 407 14.72 -2.53 27.91
C ALA A 407 15.75 -2.89 29.01
N PRO A 408 15.32 -3.37 30.18
CA PRO A 408 16.22 -4.05 31.11
C PRO A 408 16.68 -5.40 30.56
N GLU A 409 17.60 -6.07 31.27
CA GLU A 409 17.90 -7.46 31.01
C GLU A 409 16.70 -8.34 31.40
N PHE A 410 16.30 -9.20 30.47
CA PHE A 410 15.19 -10.14 30.65
C PHE A 410 15.71 -11.57 30.69
N ALA A 411 15.18 -12.37 31.62
CA ALA A 411 15.57 -13.76 31.79
C ALA A 411 15.01 -14.68 30.70
N ASP A 412 13.84 -14.35 30.15
CA ASP A 412 13.12 -15.20 29.20
C ASP A 412 12.27 -14.40 28.19
N SER A 413 11.77 -15.11 27.17
CA SER A 413 10.93 -14.55 26.11
C SER A 413 9.55 -14.09 26.61
N GLN A 414 9.04 -14.59 27.74
CA GLN A 414 7.77 -14.13 28.32
C GLN A 414 7.91 -12.72 28.91
N GLN A 415 9.02 -12.44 29.58
CA GLN A 415 9.32 -11.11 30.10
C GLN A 415 9.54 -10.10 28.97
N ARG A 416 10.25 -10.50 27.91
CA ARG A 416 10.44 -9.68 26.69
C ARG A 416 9.11 -9.30 26.04
N LEU A 417 8.22 -10.27 25.89
CA LEU A 417 6.91 -10.04 25.26
C LEU A 417 6.04 -9.10 26.09
N ARG A 418 5.96 -9.28 27.42
CA ARG A 418 5.23 -8.36 28.30
C ARG A 418 5.74 -6.93 28.21
N PHE A 419 7.06 -6.75 28.18
CA PHE A 419 7.64 -5.42 27.99
C PHE A 419 7.24 -4.81 26.64
N ALA A 420 7.30 -5.59 25.55
CA ALA A 420 6.90 -5.13 24.22
C ALA A 420 5.43 -4.69 24.15
N GLU A 421 4.54 -5.35 24.89
CA GLU A 421 3.12 -4.98 24.99
C GLU A 421 2.91 -3.70 25.82
N GLU A 422 3.72 -3.46 26.85
CA GLU A 422 3.49 -2.39 27.82
C GLU A 422 4.23 -1.08 27.49
N VAL A 423 5.39 -1.13 26.83
CA VAL A 423 6.28 0.04 26.65
C VAL A 423 5.63 1.22 25.90
N GLN A 424 4.60 0.96 25.09
CA GLN A 424 3.86 2.01 24.38
C GLN A 424 2.92 2.82 25.30
N ARG A 425 2.53 2.27 26.46
CA ARG A 425 1.62 2.93 27.43
C ARG A 425 2.20 4.25 27.96
N ASP A 426 3.52 4.29 28.15
CA ASP A 426 4.22 5.46 28.66
C ASP A 426 4.13 6.65 27.69
N PHE A 427 4.25 6.40 26.39
CA PHE A 427 4.05 7.43 25.37
C PHE A 427 2.60 7.93 25.35
N MET A 428 1.61 7.02 25.40
CA MET A 428 0.19 7.37 25.31
C MET A 428 -0.29 8.28 26.44
N THR A 429 0.42 8.31 27.57
CA THR A 429 0.11 9.16 28.72
C THR A 429 0.99 10.41 28.82
N ALA A 430 1.92 10.63 27.87
CA ALA A 430 2.91 11.71 27.89
C ALA A 430 2.33 13.07 27.46
N SER A 431 1.51 13.67 28.33
CA SER A 431 0.83 14.95 28.07
C SER A 431 1.78 16.12 27.77
N GLU A 432 3.02 16.08 28.24
CA GLU A 432 4.04 17.11 28.05
C GLU A 432 4.55 17.20 26.60
N VAL A 433 4.42 16.12 25.82
CA VAL A 433 4.73 16.09 24.38
C VAL A 433 3.48 16.42 23.56
N ILE A 434 2.32 15.89 23.97
CA ILE A 434 1.08 15.95 23.21
C ILE A 434 0.46 17.37 23.20
N TRP A 435 0.43 18.09 24.31
CA TRP A 435 -0.23 19.41 24.37
C TRP A 435 0.46 20.49 23.53
N PRO A 436 1.79 20.69 23.61
CA PRO A 436 2.48 21.69 22.80
C PRO A 436 2.32 21.46 21.28
N LEU A 437 2.29 20.19 20.86
CA LEU A 437 2.00 19.76 19.48
C LEU A 437 0.63 20.29 19.00
N PHE A 438 -0.45 19.97 19.72
CA PHE A 438 -1.80 20.40 19.34
C PHE A 438 -1.95 21.92 19.36
N ILE A 439 -1.32 22.59 20.33
CA ILE A 439 -1.33 24.05 20.42
C ILE A 439 -0.61 24.67 19.21
N GLY A 440 0.54 24.12 18.80
CA GLY A 440 1.27 24.58 17.61
C GLY A 440 0.44 24.48 16.33
N ILE A 441 -0.21 23.33 16.10
CA ILE A 441 -1.11 23.12 14.94
C ILE A 441 -2.27 24.12 14.96
N LEU A 442 -2.94 24.30 16.11
CA LEU A 442 -4.04 25.25 16.27
C LEU A 442 -3.58 26.68 15.96
N LEU A 443 -2.42 27.08 16.49
CA LEU A 443 -1.85 28.41 16.28
C LEU A 443 -1.52 28.70 14.81
N GLY A 444 -1.12 27.70 14.05
CA GLY A 444 -0.89 27.83 12.60
C GLY A 444 -2.17 28.14 11.81
N GLN A 445 -3.35 27.72 12.31
CA GLN A 445 -4.62 27.91 11.60
C GLN A 445 -5.34 29.21 11.98
N LEU A 446 -5.16 29.72 13.20
CA LEU A 446 -5.87 30.92 13.70
C LEU A 446 -5.71 32.18 12.82
N PRO A 447 -4.51 32.49 12.26
CA PRO A 447 -4.31 33.66 11.39
C PRO A 447 -5.24 33.70 10.18
N LYS A 448 -5.65 32.55 9.63
CA LYS A 448 -6.57 32.45 8.47
C LYS A 448 -7.88 33.19 8.73
N SER A 449 -8.44 33.04 9.94
CA SER A 449 -9.68 33.69 10.33
C SER A 449 -9.51 35.21 10.59
N LEU A 450 -8.37 35.60 11.18
CA LEU A 450 -8.08 36.98 11.54
C LEU A 450 -7.78 37.86 10.32
N LEU A 451 -7.11 37.28 9.32
CA LEU A 451 -6.67 37.93 8.09
C LEU A 451 -7.58 37.64 6.89
N LYS A 452 -8.80 37.11 7.13
CA LYS A 452 -9.80 36.89 6.08
C LYS A 452 -10.08 38.18 5.31
N GLY A 453 -9.87 38.14 3.99
CA GLY A 453 -10.02 39.28 3.08
C GLY A 453 -8.81 40.23 3.04
N VAL A 454 -7.68 39.84 3.65
CA VAL A 454 -6.40 40.57 3.64
C VAL A 454 -5.27 39.69 3.13
N ALA A 455 -5.24 38.43 3.57
CA ALA A 455 -4.25 37.43 3.19
C ALA A 455 -4.90 36.30 2.37
N THR A 456 -4.17 35.80 1.40
CA THR A 456 -4.46 34.54 0.71
C THR A 456 -3.91 33.34 1.50
N THR A 457 -4.39 32.13 1.20
CA THR A 457 -3.89 30.90 1.85
C THR A 457 -2.40 30.70 1.57
N SER A 458 -1.95 30.92 0.33
CA SER A 458 -0.53 30.81 -0.08
C SER A 458 0.41 31.73 0.71
N GLU A 459 -0.02 32.96 0.99
CA GLU A 459 0.76 33.90 1.81
C GLU A 459 0.87 33.43 3.27
N LEU A 460 -0.19 32.84 3.82
CA LEU A 460 -0.17 32.28 5.17
C LEU A 460 0.68 31.01 5.25
N ASP A 461 0.71 30.20 4.19
CA ASP A 461 1.58 29.03 4.11
C ASP A 461 3.06 29.46 4.01
N THR A 462 3.37 30.57 3.32
CA THR A 462 4.71 31.16 3.27
C THR A 462 5.24 31.51 4.68
N VAL A 463 4.38 31.95 5.60
CA VAL A 463 4.75 32.26 7.00
C VAL A 463 5.25 31.03 7.76
N LEU A 464 4.85 29.83 7.32
CA LEU A 464 5.29 28.55 7.89
C LEU A 464 6.52 27.96 7.18
N GLY A 465 7.17 28.69 6.28
CA GLY A 465 8.43 28.27 5.65
C GLY A 465 9.64 28.43 6.60
N GLY A 466 10.62 27.52 6.51
CA GLY A 466 11.83 27.57 7.35
C GLY A 466 11.53 27.60 8.86
N LEU A 467 10.80 26.59 9.37
CA LEU A 467 10.43 26.50 10.78
C LEU A 467 11.59 25.97 11.63
N PRO A 468 12.01 26.70 12.68
CA PRO A 468 13.07 26.22 13.56
C PRO A 468 12.61 25.01 14.40
N HIS A 469 13.56 24.19 14.83
CA HIS A 469 13.35 23.08 15.77
C HIS A 469 12.41 21.95 15.27
N ASN A 470 12.20 21.85 13.96
CA ASN A 470 11.58 20.67 13.37
C ASN A 470 12.62 19.53 13.35
N VAL A 471 12.34 18.45 14.09
CA VAL A 471 13.25 17.30 14.25
C VAL A 471 13.62 16.61 12.94
N THR A 472 12.74 16.66 11.93
CA THR A 472 13.02 16.06 10.61
C THR A 472 13.92 16.97 9.78
N THR A 473 13.66 18.28 9.77
CA THR A 473 14.54 19.24 9.07
C THR A 473 15.94 19.28 9.70
N GLU A 474 16.04 19.22 11.03
CA GLU A 474 17.32 19.17 11.76
C GLU A 474 18.12 17.90 11.46
N MET A 475 17.43 16.79 11.15
CA MET A 475 18.03 15.54 10.71
C MET A 475 18.63 15.68 9.30
N ASP A 476 17.88 16.22 8.34
CA ASP A 476 18.40 16.45 6.98
C ASP A 476 19.59 17.42 6.99
N LEU A 477 19.52 18.49 7.79
CA LEU A 477 20.63 19.42 7.98
C LEU A 477 21.82 18.77 8.71
N ALA A 478 21.59 17.74 9.53
CA ALA A 478 22.69 16.95 10.11
C ALA A 478 23.37 16.07 9.06
N LEU A 479 22.60 15.41 8.17
CA LEU A 479 23.15 14.67 7.03
C LEU A 479 23.94 15.58 6.09
N TRP A 480 23.43 16.77 5.78
CA TRP A 480 24.15 17.75 4.96
C TRP A 480 25.48 18.19 5.59
N ARG A 481 25.49 18.47 6.90
CA ARG A 481 26.71 18.80 7.65
C ARG A 481 27.70 17.64 7.64
N LEU A 482 27.22 16.41 7.79
CA LEU A 482 28.04 15.21 7.66
C LEU A 482 28.70 15.16 6.28
N THR A 483 27.91 15.30 5.20
CA THR A 483 28.42 15.27 3.81
C THR A 483 29.45 16.36 3.51
N THR A 484 29.17 17.60 3.94
CA THR A 484 30.06 18.74 3.69
C THR A 484 31.36 18.68 4.48
N GLY A 485 31.35 18.01 5.64
CA GLY A 485 32.52 17.77 6.47
C GLY A 485 33.43 16.62 6.01
N LEU A 486 33.00 15.81 5.02
CA LEU A 486 33.80 14.68 4.52
C LEU A 486 35.07 15.14 3.79
N ASP A 487 36.16 14.40 3.98
CA ASP A 487 37.38 14.51 3.18
C ASP A 487 37.23 13.89 1.78
N ASP A 488 38.22 14.11 0.91
CA ASP A 488 38.14 13.68 -0.49
C ASP A 488 38.11 12.14 -0.64
N GLU A 489 38.76 11.41 0.27
CA GLU A 489 38.76 9.94 0.26
C GLU A 489 37.37 9.37 0.60
N ALA A 490 36.74 9.85 1.67
CA ALA A 490 35.39 9.46 2.04
C ALA A 490 34.36 9.87 0.97
N ARG A 491 34.54 11.02 0.32
CA ARG A 491 33.68 11.45 -0.80
C ARG A 491 33.79 10.51 -1.99
N GLU A 492 35.00 10.11 -2.36
CA GLU A 492 35.20 9.20 -3.48
C GLU A 492 34.65 7.81 -3.16
N LEU A 493 34.84 7.33 -1.93
CA LEU A 493 34.28 6.07 -1.46
C LEU A 493 32.75 6.03 -1.59
N LEU A 494 32.07 7.09 -1.14
CA LEU A 494 30.60 7.20 -1.23
C LEU A 494 30.09 7.33 -2.68
N ARG A 495 30.89 7.87 -3.61
CA ARG A 495 30.51 8.01 -5.02
C ARG A 495 30.69 6.71 -5.81
N SER A 496 31.78 6.00 -5.54
CA SER A 496 32.21 4.82 -6.31
C SER A 496 31.58 3.52 -5.83
N THR A 497 31.17 3.45 -4.55
CA THR A 497 30.69 2.21 -3.93
C THR A 497 29.16 2.17 -3.83
N PRO A 498 28.50 1.06 -4.18
CA PRO A 498 27.07 0.89 -3.95
C PRO A 498 26.69 0.98 -2.46
N PRO A 499 25.54 1.60 -2.11
CA PRO A 499 25.08 1.75 -0.72
C PRO A 499 24.97 0.45 0.08
N ALA A 500 24.57 -0.66 -0.57
CA ALA A 500 24.49 -1.96 0.10
C ALA A 500 25.88 -2.46 0.54
N GLU A 501 26.89 -2.32 -0.32
CA GLU A 501 28.27 -2.68 0.00
C GLU A 501 28.85 -1.77 1.09
N LEU A 502 28.52 -0.46 1.07
CA LEU A 502 28.89 0.46 2.15
C LEU A 502 28.27 0.03 3.49
N THR A 503 27.02 -0.42 3.50
CA THR A 503 26.38 -0.97 4.70
C THR A 503 27.11 -2.20 5.23
N ASP A 504 27.51 -3.14 4.37
CA ASP A 504 28.22 -4.34 4.79
C ASP A 504 29.60 -4.00 5.39
N ARG A 505 30.33 -3.08 4.75
CA ARG A 505 31.62 -2.58 5.25
C ARG A 505 31.47 -1.79 6.56
N TYR A 506 30.39 -1.03 6.72
CA TYR A 506 30.07 -0.33 7.97
C TYR A 506 29.87 -1.33 9.11
N ARG A 507 29.06 -2.36 8.89
CA ARG A 507 28.80 -3.42 9.89
C ARG A 507 30.06 -4.21 10.24
N ALA A 508 30.97 -4.38 9.29
CA ALA A 508 32.27 -5.01 9.51
C ALA A 508 33.30 -4.11 10.23
N GLY A 509 33.01 -2.81 10.41
CA GLY A 509 33.94 -1.83 10.99
C GLY A 509 35.09 -1.46 10.06
N GLU A 510 34.91 -1.61 8.75
CA GLU A 510 35.94 -1.39 7.71
C GLU A 510 35.86 -0.02 7.04
N LEU A 511 34.86 0.80 7.39
CA LEU A 511 34.73 2.16 6.90
C LEU A 511 35.49 3.16 7.79
N PRO A 512 36.04 4.24 7.21
CA PRO A 512 36.56 5.36 8.00
C PRO A 512 35.44 6.00 8.81
N ASP A 513 35.79 6.63 9.94
CA ASP A 513 34.83 7.40 10.72
C ASP A 513 34.42 8.67 9.96
N ILE A 514 33.20 8.62 9.42
CA ILE A 514 32.56 9.72 8.71
C ILE A 514 31.55 10.48 9.60
N GLY A 515 31.53 10.22 10.91
CA GLY A 515 30.53 10.78 11.84
C GLY A 515 29.15 10.12 11.76
N LEU A 516 29.04 8.94 11.11
CA LEU A 516 27.78 8.22 10.94
C LEU A 516 27.24 7.68 12.27
N ASP A 517 28.11 7.25 13.18
CA ASP A 517 27.70 6.72 14.50
C ASP A 517 26.95 7.76 15.33
N ASP A 518 27.43 9.01 15.35
CA ASP A 518 26.77 10.13 16.04
C ASP A 518 25.40 10.43 15.41
N PHE A 519 25.30 10.36 14.09
CA PHE A 519 24.03 10.54 13.38
C PHE A 519 23.05 9.42 13.75
N LEU A 520 23.47 8.16 13.69
CA LEU A 520 22.64 6.99 13.99
C LEU A 520 22.27 6.90 15.47
N ALA A 521 23.13 7.33 16.39
CA ALA A 521 22.80 7.41 17.81
C ALA A 521 21.64 8.39 18.11
N ARG A 522 21.49 9.41 17.25
CA ARG A 522 20.44 10.43 17.38
C ARG A 522 19.19 10.13 16.57
N TYR A 523 19.34 9.65 15.33
CA TYR A 523 18.25 9.51 14.36
C TYR A 523 18.06 8.08 13.85
N GLY A 524 18.95 7.15 14.21
CA GLY A 524 18.95 5.78 13.71
C GLY A 524 17.75 4.92 14.09
N HIS A 525 16.85 5.43 14.95
CA HIS A 525 15.58 4.80 15.30
C HIS A 525 14.44 5.11 14.31
N ARG A 526 14.69 5.98 13.33
CA ARG A 526 13.80 6.24 12.19
C ARG A 526 14.01 5.20 11.08
N ALA A 527 13.04 5.17 10.17
CA ALA A 527 13.01 4.29 9.01
C ALA A 527 11.97 4.78 7.97
N PRO A 528 12.03 4.33 6.71
CA PRO A 528 10.84 4.26 5.86
C PRO A 528 9.74 3.46 6.56
N ALA A 529 8.47 3.87 6.44
CA ALA A 529 7.35 3.21 7.13
C ALA A 529 7.58 3.01 8.65
N GLU A 530 8.25 3.96 9.32
CA GLU A 530 8.72 3.90 10.72
C GLU A 530 7.69 3.51 11.81
N VAL A 531 6.38 3.67 11.53
CA VAL A 531 5.31 3.30 12.47
C VAL A 531 5.10 1.78 12.54
N ASP A 532 5.59 1.03 11.56
CA ASP A 532 5.60 -0.43 11.59
C ASP A 532 6.85 -0.93 12.33
N VAL A 533 6.64 -1.69 13.42
CA VAL A 533 7.74 -2.29 14.20
C VAL A 533 8.48 -3.39 13.43
N GLY A 534 7.86 -3.92 12.38
CA GLY A 534 8.46 -4.90 11.47
C GLY A 534 9.49 -4.31 10.49
N MET A 535 9.55 -2.99 10.34
CA MET A 535 10.52 -2.34 9.45
C MET A 535 11.90 -2.18 10.09
N PRO A 536 13.00 -2.45 9.36
CA PRO A 536 14.34 -2.18 9.85
C PRO A 536 14.55 -0.69 10.08
N ARG A 537 15.21 -0.35 11.19
CA ARG A 537 15.63 1.02 11.54
C ARG A 537 16.95 1.34 10.86
N TRP A 538 17.25 2.63 10.64
CA TRP A 538 18.53 3.03 10.04
C TRP A 538 19.76 2.61 10.85
N SER A 539 19.61 2.46 12.17
CA SER A 539 20.66 1.90 13.04
C SER A 539 20.90 0.40 12.82
N GLU A 540 19.91 -0.32 12.28
CA GLU A 540 20.05 -1.73 11.89
C GLU A 540 20.50 -1.84 10.43
N ASP A 541 19.96 -1.00 9.55
CA ASP A 541 20.27 -0.94 8.12
C ASP A 541 20.42 0.51 7.61
N PRO A 542 21.65 1.04 7.54
CA PRO A 542 21.94 2.39 7.07
C PRO A 542 22.00 2.54 5.54
N THR A 543 21.58 1.54 4.76
CA THR A 543 21.71 1.55 3.28
C THR A 543 21.12 2.81 2.65
N GLN A 544 19.93 3.22 3.09
CA GLN A 544 19.28 4.44 2.60
C GLN A 544 20.08 5.71 2.97
N ILE A 545 20.71 5.73 4.15
CA ILE A 545 21.52 6.86 4.59
C ILE A 545 22.75 7.00 3.67
N PHE A 546 23.42 5.90 3.33
CA PHE A 546 24.51 5.93 2.36
C PHE A 546 24.05 6.42 0.98
N ALA A 547 22.90 5.95 0.49
CA ALA A 547 22.32 6.42 -0.77
C ALA A 547 22.06 7.93 -0.75
N THR A 548 21.55 8.44 0.38
CA THR A 548 21.32 9.88 0.59
C THR A 548 22.63 10.67 0.56
N LEU A 549 23.63 10.25 1.33
CA LEU A 549 24.93 10.94 1.41
C LEU A 549 25.59 11.01 0.02
N ALA A 550 25.54 9.91 -0.74
CA ALA A 550 26.02 9.87 -2.12
C ALA A 550 25.28 10.85 -3.04
N GLY A 551 23.96 11.02 -2.85
CA GLY A 551 23.16 12.02 -3.56
C GLY A 551 23.56 13.45 -3.23
N TYR A 552 23.82 13.76 -1.95
CA TYR A 552 24.22 15.10 -1.51
C TYR A 552 25.58 15.54 -2.08
N LEU A 553 26.49 14.60 -2.30
CA LEU A 553 27.80 14.87 -2.94
C LEU A 553 27.72 15.37 -4.39
N ARG A 554 26.52 15.33 -5.00
CA ARG A 554 26.27 15.80 -6.36
C ARG A 554 25.67 17.20 -6.41
N ILE A 555 25.28 17.77 -5.26
CA ILE A 555 24.81 19.16 -5.19
C ILE A 555 26.03 20.08 -5.31
N THR A 556 26.26 20.61 -6.51
CA THR A 556 27.38 21.52 -6.79
C THR A 556 26.99 23.00 -6.76
N ASP A 557 25.70 23.31 -6.91
CA ASP A 557 25.18 24.68 -6.88
C ASP A 557 24.99 25.15 -5.43
N PRO A 558 25.75 26.18 -4.97
CA PRO A 558 25.61 26.71 -3.61
C PRO A 558 24.22 27.26 -3.30
N GLU A 559 23.46 27.69 -4.31
CA GLU A 559 22.10 28.20 -4.13
C GLU A 559 21.08 27.10 -3.86
N GLN A 560 21.42 25.86 -4.20
CA GLN A 560 20.63 24.66 -3.95
C GLN A 560 21.00 23.98 -2.62
N ALA A 561 21.99 24.51 -1.91
CA ALA A 561 22.41 23.97 -0.63
C ALA A 561 21.24 23.95 0.39
N PRO A 562 20.99 22.81 1.05
CA PRO A 562 19.95 22.60 2.07
C PRO A 562 19.79 23.72 3.10
N ASP A 563 20.90 24.09 3.74
CA ASP A 563 21.01 25.12 4.76
C ASP A 563 20.63 26.50 4.21
N ARG A 564 21.12 26.84 3.01
CA ARG A 564 20.81 28.12 2.33
C ARG A 564 19.34 28.22 1.95
N ARG A 565 18.72 27.14 1.45
CA ARG A 565 17.28 27.11 1.14
C ARG A 565 16.45 27.32 2.40
N PHE A 566 16.80 26.66 3.50
CA PHE A 566 16.13 26.82 4.79
C PHE A 566 16.26 28.25 5.35
N GLU A 567 17.46 28.84 5.31
CA GLU A 567 17.69 30.24 5.70
C GLU A 567 16.85 31.22 4.87
N LYS A 568 16.81 31.03 3.54
CA LYS A 568 16.00 31.86 2.64
C LYS A 568 14.50 31.73 2.92
N ALA A 569 14.00 30.52 3.17
CA ALA A 569 12.61 30.28 3.52
C ALA A 569 12.24 30.97 4.85
N ALA A 570 13.11 30.89 5.86
CA ALA A 570 12.90 31.55 7.15
C ALA A 570 12.89 33.09 7.02
N ALA A 571 13.82 33.66 6.23
CA ALA A 571 13.85 35.10 5.96
C ALA A 571 12.60 35.58 5.20
N ARG A 572 12.16 34.83 4.18
CA ARG A 572 10.94 35.10 3.42
C ARG A 572 9.69 35.06 4.31
N ALA A 573 9.64 34.12 5.26
CA ALA A 573 8.52 34.01 6.18
C ALA A 573 8.42 35.23 7.13
N GLU A 574 9.53 35.72 7.68
CA GLU A 574 9.52 36.93 8.52
C GLU A 574 9.14 38.19 7.72
N ALA A 575 9.63 38.31 6.48
CA ALA A 575 9.22 39.39 5.58
C ALA A 575 7.72 39.35 5.29
N MET A 576 7.16 38.17 5.03
CA MET A 576 5.73 37.97 4.80
C MET A 576 4.87 38.34 6.02
N ILE A 577 5.31 37.98 7.24
CA ILE A 577 4.64 38.38 8.48
C ILE A 577 4.50 39.92 8.55
N ASP A 578 5.58 40.64 8.26
CA ASP A 578 5.61 42.09 8.35
C ASP A 578 4.77 42.74 7.25
N GLU A 579 4.78 42.19 6.04
CA GLU A 579 3.94 42.64 4.93
C GLU A 579 2.44 42.46 5.24
N LEU A 580 2.04 41.27 5.69
CA LEU A 580 0.66 40.97 6.11
C LEU A 580 0.23 41.86 7.27
N PHE A 581 1.12 42.13 8.21
CA PHE A 581 0.86 43.06 9.30
C PHE A 581 0.60 44.48 8.77
N GLN A 582 1.42 45.00 7.85
CA GLN A 582 1.20 46.34 7.29
C GLN A 582 -0.11 46.42 6.50
N ARG A 583 -0.42 45.41 5.68
CA ARG A 583 -1.69 45.31 4.95
C ARG A 583 -2.89 45.28 5.90
N ALA A 584 -2.83 44.45 6.93
CA ALA A 584 -3.91 44.29 7.90
C ALA A 584 -4.08 45.52 8.80
N ARG A 585 -2.99 46.16 9.23
CA ARG A 585 -3.01 47.30 10.16
C ARG A 585 -3.82 48.48 9.61
N ARG A 586 -3.77 48.70 8.30
CA ARG A 586 -4.53 49.77 7.61
C ARG A 586 -6.04 49.58 7.69
N LYS A 587 -6.52 48.34 7.78
CA LYS A 587 -7.96 48.02 7.80
C LYS A 587 -8.47 47.62 9.20
N ARG A 588 -7.65 46.89 9.97
CA ARG A 588 -8.03 46.22 11.23
C ARG A 588 -6.84 46.17 12.21
N PRO A 589 -6.50 47.28 12.88
CA PRO A 589 -5.26 47.39 13.68
C PRO A 589 -5.16 46.38 14.81
N ILE A 590 -6.24 46.12 15.56
CA ILE A 590 -6.23 45.14 16.67
C ILE A 590 -5.98 43.73 16.13
N ARG A 591 -6.70 43.34 15.06
CA ARG A 591 -6.53 42.02 14.44
C ARG A 591 -5.15 41.85 13.83
N ALA A 592 -4.56 42.91 13.30
CA ALA A 592 -3.20 42.89 12.75
C ALA A 592 -2.16 42.58 13.83
N HIS A 593 -2.23 43.24 14.99
CA HIS A 593 -1.31 42.97 16.10
C HIS A 593 -1.49 41.55 16.64
N LEU A 594 -2.73 41.10 16.81
CA LEU A 594 -3.02 39.73 17.23
C LEU A 594 -2.52 38.70 16.21
N ALA A 595 -2.75 38.91 14.91
CA ALA A 595 -2.26 38.02 13.86
C ALA A 595 -0.73 37.95 13.84
N ARG A 596 -0.03 39.09 13.94
CA ARG A 596 1.45 39.12 14.02
C ARG A 596 1.97 38.37 15.25
N PHE A 597 1.33 38.56 16.40
CA PHE A 597 1.66 37.84 17.62
C PHE A 597 1.49 36.32 17.43
N LEU A 598 0.33 35.88 16.92
CA LEU A 598 0.05 34.46 16.72
C LEU A 598 0.96 33.83 15.66
N MET A 599 1.23 34.52 14.55
CA MET A 599 2.13 34.02 13.49
C MET A 599 3.56 33.78 14.02
N ARG A 600 4.12 34.71 14.81
CA ARG A 600 5.45 34.52 15.42
C ARG A 600 5.47 33.40 16.46
N ARG A 601 4.39 33.21 17.24
CA ARG A 601 4.26 32.09 18.17
C ARG A 601 4.09 30.75 17.44
N ALA A 602 3.32 30.73 16.35
CA ALA A 602 3.19 29.57 15.49
C ALA A 602 4.56 29.15 14.94
N ARG A 603 5.38 30.08 14.43
CA ARG A 603 6.74 29.74 13.95
C ARG A 603 7.61 29.05 15.00
N LYS A 604 7.49 29.42 16.28
CA LYS A 604 8.25 28.81 17.38
C LYS A 604 7.74 27.42 17.81
N LEU A 605 6.47 27.12 17.58
CA LEU A 605 5.80 25.93 18.13
C LEU A 605 5.43 24.89 17.07
N THR A 606 5.12 25.31 15.85
CA THR A 606 4.71 24.41 14.77
C THR A 606 5.83 23.45 14.36
N GLY A 607 7.11 23.78 14.58
CA GLY A 607 8.23 22.85 14.42
C GLY A 607 8.14 21.61 15.33
N LEU A 608 7.44 21.71 16.47
CA LEU A 608 7.20 20.57 17.37
C LEU A 608 6.21 19.54 16.79
N ARG A 609 5.63 19.79 15.62
CA ARG A 609 4.59 18.93 15.06
C ARG A 609 5.05 17.49 14.79
N GLU A 610 6.33 17.32 14.46
CA GLU A 610 6.97 16.03 14.20
C GLU A 610 7.55 15.39 15.48
N LEU A 611 7.67 16.15 16.57
CA LEU A 611 8.31 15.69 17.81
C LEU A 611 7.51 14.56 18.47
N GLY A 612 6.17 14.62 18.43
CA GLY A 612 5.30 13.59 19.00
C GLY A 612 5.55 12.22 18.37
N LYS A 613 5.56 12.17 17.03
CA LYS A 613 5.87 10.94 16.29
C LYS A 613 7.29 10.48 16.58
N PHE A 614 8.28 11.39 16.49
CA PHE A 614 9.68 11.09 16.77
C PHE A 614 9.90 10.47 18.16
N ALA A 615 9.26 11.02 19.20
CA ALA A 615 9.36 10.51 20.56
C ALA A 615 8.76 9.10 20.72
N TRP A 616 7.68 8.80 19.98
CA TRP A 616 7.05 7.48 20.01
C TRP A 616 7.93 6.38 19.40
N LEU A 617 8.73 6.73 18.38
CA LEU A 617 9.59 5.76 17.69
C LEU A 617 10.60 5.07 18.61
N TYR A 618 11.03 5.70 19.71
CA TYR A 618 11.88 5.03 20.70
C TYR A 618 11.22 3.81 21.32
N SER A 619 9.93 3.90 21.64
CA SER A 619 9.16 2.74 22.13
C SER A 619 9.03 1.67 21.04
N LEU A 620 8.77 2.06 19.79
CA LEU A 620 8.65 1.12 18.67
C LEU A 620 9.97 0.40 18.35
N GLN A 621 11.10 1.10 18.43
CA GLN A 621 12.42 0.49 18.31
C GLN A 621 12.65 -0.53 19.43
N ALA A 622 12.35 -0.18 20.68
CA ALA A 622 12.50 -1.09 21.81
C ALA A 622 11.62 -2.35 21.67
N VAL A 623 10.38 -2.20 21.17
CA VAL A 623 9.51 -3.33 20.82
C VAL A 623 10.19 -4.22 19.79
N ARG A 624 10.65 -3.64 18.67
CA ARG A 624 11.32 -4.38 17.60
C ARG A 624 12.52 -5.18 18.11
N GLU A 625 13.41 -4.56 18.88
CA GLU A 625 14.58 -5.22 19.45
C GLU A 625 14.21 -6.44 20.31
N GLN A 626 13.14 -6.34 21.10
CA GLN A 626 12.69 -7.48 21.90
C GLN A 626 12.04 -8.56 21.05
N LEU A 627 11.27 -8.21 20.03
CA LEU A 627 10.66 -9.17 19.11
C LEU A 627 11.71 -9.98 18.35
N LEU A 628 12.78 -9.35 17.84
CA LEU A 628 13.86 -10.05 17.15
C LEU A 628 14.57 -11.06 18.08
N ARG A 629 14.82 -10.68 19.33
CA ARG A 629 15.39 -11.59 20.35
C ARG A 629 14.46 -12.75 20.71
N ILE A 630 13.13 -12.52 20.70
CA ILE A 630 12.14 -13.59 20.84
C ILE A 630 12.21 -14.51 19.62
N GLY A 631 12.32 -13.96 18.41
CA GLY A 631 12.52 -14.73 17.18
C GLY A 631 13.74 -15.65 17.25
N ASP A 632 14.89 -15.14 17.73
CA ASP A 632 16.12 -15.93 17.93
C ASP A 632 15.92 -17.09 18.91
N ASP A 633 15.16 -16.88 19.99
CA ASP A 633 14.81 -17.93 20.96
C ASP A 633 13.89 -18.99 20.35
N LEU A 634 12.81 -18.56 19.67
CA LEU A 634 11.82 -19.45 19.08
C LEU A 634 12.41 -20.28 17.94
N SER A 635 13.26 -19.70 17.10
CA SER A 635 13.95 -20.42 16.04
C SER A 635 14.92 -21.47 16.60
N ARG A 636 15.70 -21.14 17.65
CA ARG A 636 16.56 -22.13 18.35
C ARG A 636 15.76 -23.29 18.98
N ARG A 637 14.49 -23.04 19.35
CA ARG A 637 13.57 -24.06 19.88
C ARG A 637 12.83 -24.84 18.78
N GLY A 638 13.05 -24.53 17.51
CA GLY A 638 12.36 -25.16 16.38
C GLY A 638 10.88 -24.78 16.25
N LEU A 639 10.45 -23.67 16.84
CA LEU A 639 9.07 -23.17 16.78
C LEU A 639 8.85 -22.14 15.66
N LEU A 640 9.95 -21.70 15.03
CA LEU A 640 10.01 -20.87 13.83
C LEU A 640 11.15 -21.39 12.93
N GLU A 641 11.02 -21.25 11.61
CA GLU A 641 12.09 -21.64 10.69
C GLU A 641 13.27 -20.66 10.79
N ARG A 642 13.00 -19.35 10.80
CA ARG A 642 14.00 -18.29 10.88
C ARG A 642 13.65 -17.28 11.97
N PRO A 643 14.65 -16.64 12.62
CA PRO A 643 14.37 -15.63 13.64
C PRO A 643 13.48 -14.48 13.18
N GLY A 644 13.66 -14.00 11.95
CA GLY A 644 12.88 -12.91 11.37
C GLY A 644 11.41 -13.23 11.11
N ASP A 645 11.03 -14.51 11.12
CA ASP A 645 9.65 -14.94 10.85
C ASP A 645 8.69 -14.47 11.95
N VAL A 646 9.21 -14.15 13.14
CA VAL A 646 8.46 -13.54 14.24
C VAL A 646 7.76 -12.23 13.84
N LEU A 647 8.30 -11.49 12.86
CA LEU A 647 7.71 -10.23 12.38
C LEU A 647 6.43 -10.47 11.56
N PHE A 648 6.22 -11.69 11.10
CA PHE A 648 5.05 -12.10 10.32
C PHE A 648 3.97 -12.80 11.15
N LEU A 649 4.09 -12.76 12.48
CA LEU A 649 3.08 -13.21 13.44
C LEU A 649 2.41 -12.04 14.15
N GLU A 650 1.18 -12.23 14.61
CA GLU A 650 0.49 -11.29 15.49
C GLU A 650 0.95 -11.48 16.94
N LEU A 651 0.77 -10.45 17.80
CA LEU A 651 1.25 -10.50 19.19
C LEU A 651 0.70 -11.72 19.98
N ASP A 652 -0.56 -12.10 19.75
CA ASP A 652 -1.18 -13.24 20.41
C ASP A 652 -0.60 -14.59 19.94
N GLU A 653 -0.18 -14.68 18.68
CA GLU A 653 0.46 -15.88 18.13
C GLU A 653 1.91 -16.00 18.57
N ILE A 654 2.61 -14.86 18.69
CA ILE A 654 3.93 -14.81 19.34
C ILE A 654 3.78 -15.28 20.78
N ARG A 655 2.73 -14.87 21.51
CA ARG A 655 2.44 -15.37 22.87
C ARG A 655 2.24 -16.88 22.88
N ALA A 656 1.51 -17.43 21.92
CA ALA A 656 1.33 -18.88 21.78
C ALA A 656 2.66 -19.60 21.48
N ALA A 657 3.51 -19.04 20.60
CA ALA A 657 4.82 -19.59 20.28
C ALA A 657 5.76 -19.58 21.49
N VAL A 658 5.78 -18.48 22.25
CA VAL A 658 6.52 -18.40 23.52
C VAL A 658 6.04 -19.49 24.49
N GLY A 659 4.73 -19.77 24.50
CA GLY A 659 4.09 -20.87 25.25
C GLY A 659 4.39 -22.29 24.73
N GLY A 660 5.02 -22.44 23.55
CA GLY A 660 5.46 -23.72 22.99
C GLY A 660 4.73 -24.19 21.74
N SER A 661 3.79 -23.41 21.19
CA SER A 661 3.12 -23.74 19.93
C SER A 661 4.04 -23.51 18.73
N ASP A 662 4.09 -24.45 17.79
CA ASP A 662 4.78 -24.25 16.51
C ASP A 662 3.97 -23.29 15.62
N GLN A 663 4.63 -22.23 15.14
CA GLN A 663 4.03 -21.21 14.26
C GLN A 663 4.78 -21.07 12.92
N SER A 664 5.70 -22.00 12.61
CA SER A 664 6.54 -21.98 11.40
C SER A 664 5.71 -21.84 10.12
N ALA A 665 4.76 -22.76 9.91
CA ALA A 665 3.90 -22.76 8.73
C ALA A 665 3.06 -21.46 8.60
N LEU A 666 2.53 -20.96 9.72
CA LEU A 666 1.73 -19.73 9.74
C LEU A 666 2.57 -18.50 9.39
N ALA A 667 3.78 -18.40 9.94
CA ALA A 667 4.68 -17.29 9.66
C ALA A 667 5.09 -17.27 8.17
N THR A 668 5.39 -18.44 7.59
CA THR A 668 5.69 -18.59 6.16
C THR A 668 4.51 -18.18 5.29
N GLU A 669 3.29 -18.61 5.62
CA GLU A 669 2.07 -18.22 4.89
C GLU A 669 1.85 -16.70 4.92
N ARG A 670 2.00 -16.08 6.10
CA ARG A 670 1.78 -14.64 6.27
C ARG A 670 2.84 -13.78 5.62
N LYS A 671 4.09 -14.25 5.61
CA LYS A 671 5.16 -13.61 4.86
C LYS A 671 4.85 -13.56 3.37
N ALA A 672 4.46 -14.70 2.78
CA ALA A 672 4.06 -14.73 1.36
C ALA A 672 2.89 -13.77 1.07
N ARG A 673 1.88 -13.75 1.94
CA ARG A 673 0.75 -12.80 1.84
C ARG A 673 1.20 -11.34 1.94
N TYR A 674 2.10 -11.02 2.86
CA TYR A 674 2.66 -9.68 3.02
C TYR A 674 3.43 -9.25 1.76
N ASP A 675 4.31 -10.11 1.25
CA ASP A 675 5.12 -9.83 0.07
C ASP A 675 4.24 -9.57 -1.17
N ARG A 676 3.13 -10.30 -1.31
CA ARG A 676 2.11 -10.03 -2.34
C ARG A 676 1.49 -8.64 -2.19
N GLU A 677 1.12 -8.25 -0.98
CA GLU A 677 0.51 -6.94 -0.72
C GLU A 677 1.49 -5.77 -0.84
N VAL A 678 2.79 -6.00 -0.67
CA VAL A 678 3.86 -5.02 -0.94
C VAL A 678 3.96 -4.72 -2.44
N ARG A 679 3.77 -5.72 -3.30
CA ARG A 679 3.81 -5.55 -4.77
C ARG A 679 2.56 -4.91 -5.36
N ARG A 680 1.51 -4.70 -4.56
CA ARG A 680 0.26 -4.10 -5.02
C ARG A 680 0.48 -2.64 -5.42
N ARG A 681 0.14 -2.30 -6.67
CA ARG A 681 0.31 -0.95 -7.23
C ARG A 681 -0.78 0.04 -6.82
N ALA A 682 -2.02 -0.44 -6.71
CA ALA A 682 -3.18 0.40 -6.39
C ALA A 682 -3.81 -0.02 -5.06
N VAL A 683 -4.04 0.96 -4.18
CA VAL A 683 -4.74 0.79 -2.91
C VAL A 683 -5.99 1.65 -2.95
N PRO A 684 -7.20 1.08 -2.77
CA PRO A 684 -8.43 1.85 -2.76
C PRO A 684 -8.41 2.92 -1.66
N ILE A 685 -8.82 4.15 -1.99
CA ILE A 685 -9.06 5.20 -0.97
C ILE A 685 -10.20 4.80 -0.04
N ALA A 686 -11.24 4.19 -0.61
CA ALA A 686 -12.38 3.72 0.13
C ALA A 686 -12.94 2.44 -0.51
N VAL A 687 -13.29 1.48 0.35
CA VAL A 687 -13.84 0.19 -0.06
C VAL A 687 -15.14 -0.08 0.68
N LEU A 688 -16.09 -0.70 -0.01
CA LEU A 688 -17.31 -1.22 0.61
C LEU A 688 -17.09 -2.63 1.19
N SER A 689 -17.96 -3.07 2.09
CA SER A 689 -17.88 -4.42 2.69
C SER A 689 -18.03 -5.57 1.69
N ASP A 690 -18.53 -5.31 0.48
CA ASP A 690 -18.61 -6.26 -0.64
C ASP A 690 -17.36 -6.22 -1.56
N GLY A 691 -16.36 -5.40 -1.22
CA GLY A 691 -15.12 -5.27 -1.97
C GLY A 691 -15.13 -4.20 -3.05
N THR A 692 -16.24 -3.48 -3.24
CA THR A 692 -16.32 -2.38 -4.22
C THR A 692 -15.32 -1.28 -3.89
N ASP A 693 -14.38 -1.02 -4.79
CA ASP A 693 -13.55 0.18 -4.81
C ASP A 693 -14.40 1.35 -5.32
N LEU A 694 -14.67 2.32 -4.44
CA LEU A 694 -15.54 3.46 -4.73
C LEU A 694 -14.93 4.44 -5.75
N GLU A 695 -13.63 4.37 -5.97
CA GLU A 695 -12.95 5.17 -6.98
C GLU A 695 -12.90 4.47 -8.34
N ALA A 696 -12.73 3.15 -8.37
CA ALA A 696 -12.83 2.39 -9.61
C ALA A 696 -14.27 2.37 -10.15
N ALA A 697 -15.27 2.36 -9.27
CA ALA A 697 -16.68 2.50 -9.63
C ALA A 697 -17.06 3.93 -10.09
N ALA A 698 -16.13 4.90 -10.04
CA ALA A 698 -16.36 6.25 -10.49
C ALA A 698 -16.17 6.40 -12.01
N PRO A 699 -17.04 7.17 -12.70
CA PRO A 699 -16.71 7.64 -14.04
C PRO A 699 -15.41 8.45 -13.98
N PRO A 700 -14.45 8.23 -14.89
CA PRO A 700 -13.25 9.05 -14.97
C PRO A 700 -13.65 10.50 -15.25
N ALA A 701 -13.01 11.45 -14.56
CA ALA A 701 -13.21 12.87 -14.86
C ALA A 701 -12.69 13.16 -16.28
N PRO A 702 -13.41 13.96 -17.09
CA PRO A 702 -12.92 14.33 -18.42
C PRO A 702 -11.60 15.10 -18.28
N ALA A 703 -10.51 14.55 -18.82
CA ALA A 703 -9.23 15.21 -18.85
C ALA A 703 -9.32 16.45 -19.75
N ALA A 704 -9.16 17.65 -19.18
CA ALA A 704 -8.97 18.85 -19.98
C ALA A 704 -7.52 18.86 -20.50
N ASP A 705 -7.35 18.91 -21.82
CA ASP A 705 -6.08 19.20 -22.53
C ASP A 705 -4.83 18.40 -22.08
N GLY A 706 -4.97 17.12 -21.74
CA GLY A 706 -3.83 16.25 -21.39
C GLY A 706 -3.09 16.64 -20.10
N ALA A 707 -3.66 17.54 -19.30
CA ALA A 707 -3.14 17.95 -18.01
C ALA A 707 -3.64 16.99 -16.91
N LEU A 708 -2.73 16.49 -16.09
CA LEU A 708 -3.08 15.82 -14.85
C LEU A 708 -3.44 16.88 -13.81
N VAL A 709 -4.58 16.69 -13.15
CA VAL A 709 -5.11 17.63 -12.15
C VAL A 709 -4.95 17.03 -10.76
N GLY A 710 -4.45 17.85 -9.84
CA GLY A 710 -4.38 17.53 -8.43
C GLY A 710 -4.64 18.75 -7.57
N LEU A 711 -4.05 18.76 -6.38
CA LEU A 711 -4.14 19.82 -5.40
C LEU A 711 -2.76 20.46 -5.22
N GLY A 712 -2.69 21.77 -5.46
CA GLY A 712 -1.51 22.57 -5.14
C GLY A 712 -1.20 22.52 -3.65
N ALA A 713 -0.01 22.00 -3.30
CA ALA A 713 0.39 21.76 -1.92
C ALA A 713 1.49 22.73 -1.47
N SER A 714 2.49 22.99 -2.32
CA SER A 714 3.55 23.98 -2.07
C SER A 714 3.66 24.89 -3.29
N PRO A 715 3.44 26.22 -3.17
CA PRO A 715 3.28 27.10 -4.31
C PRO A 715 4.58 27.27 -5.11
N GLY A 716 4.44 27.42 -6.42
CA GLY A 716 5.54 27.65 -7.34
C GLY A 716 5.32 26.91 -8.67
N LYS A 717 6.23 27.11 -9.60
CA LYS A 717 6.23 26.45 -10.90
C LYS A 717 7.62 25.95 -11.25
N VAL A 718 7.74 24.71 -11.67
CA VAL A 718 9.02 24.09 -12.08
C VAL A 718 8.80 23.17 -13.26
N THR A 719 9.77 23.12 -14.16
CA THR A 719 9.82 22.21 -15.31
C THR A 719 11.11 21.42 -15.24
N GLY A 720 11.02 20.10 -15.39
CA GLY A 720 12.17 19.20 -15.30
C GLY A 720 11.83 17.75 -15.63
N PRO A 721 12.84 16.88 -15.74
CA PRO A 721 12.65 15.45 -15.93
C PRO A 721 11.98 14.82 -14.70
N ALA A 722 10.96 13.99 -14.94
CA ALA A 722 10.28 13.22 -13.90
C ALA A 722 11.16 12.04 -13.46
N ARG A 723 11.16 11.75 -12.16
CA ARG A 723 11.71 10.51 -11.60
C ARG A 723 10.62 9.81 -10.82
N VAL A 724 10.12 8.70 -11.37
CA VAL A 724 9.09 7.88 -10.71
C VAL A 724 9.77 6.96 -9.70
N VAL A 725 9.36 7.07 -8.45
CA VAL A 725 9.93 6.32 -7.33
C VAL A 725 8.83 5.64 -6.54
N HIS A 726 8.97 4.32 -6.33
CA HIS A 726 8.04 3.52 -5.54
C HIS A 726 8.58 3.18 -4.14
N ASP A 727 9.90 3.06 -3.98
CA ASP A 727 10.56 2.75 -2.69
C ASP A 727 11.72 3.75 -2.45
N PRO A 728 11.71 4.53 -1.35
CA PRO A 728 12.75 5.51 -1.09
C PRO A 728 14.08 4.88 -0.66
N ALA A 729 14.10 3.61 -0.24
CA ALA A 729 15.31 2.94 0.23
C ALA A 729 16.33 2.69 -0.89
N THR A 730 15.84 2.51 -2.12
CA THR A 730 16.66 2.22 -3.31
C THR A 730 16.72 3.40 -4.28
N ALA A 731 15.95 4.46 -4.02
CA ALA A 731 15.79 5.58 -4.92
C ALA A 731 16.97 6.54 -4.91
N ARG A 732 17.21 7.14 -6.07
CA ARG A 732 18.11 8.29 -6.25
C ARG A 732 17.42 9.33 -7.13
N ILE A 733 17.61 10.60 -6.79
CA ILE A 733 17.05 11.76 -7.48
C ILE A 733 18.19 12.68 -7.90
N GLU A 734 18.31 12.98 -9.18
CA GLU A 734 19.32 13.91 -9.68
C GLU A 734 18.86 15.37 -9.47
N PRO A 735 19.79 16.32 -9.25
CA PRO A 735 19.44 17.74 -9.16
C PRO A 735 18.69 18.22 -10.41
N GLY A 736 17.53 18.85 -10.22
CA GLY A 736 16.67 19.30 -11.32
C GLY A 736 15.53 18.34 -11.67
N GLU A 737 15.55 17.09 -11.16
CA GLU A 737 14.46 16.14 -11.36
C GLU A 737 13.23 16.45 -10.49
N ILE A 738 12.06 16.08 -10.98
CA ILE A 738 10.78 16.17 -10.28
C ILE A 738 10.46 14.78 -9.72
N LEU A 739 10.38 14.67 -8.39
CA LEU A 739 10.02 13.42 -7.71
C LEU A 739 8.55 13.11 -7.94
N VAL A 740 8.26 11.96 -8.56
CA VAL A 740 6.92 11.44 -8.76
C VAL A 740 6.78 10.16 -7.93
N ALA A 741 5.84 10.12 -6.98
CA ALA A 741 5.64 8.97 -6.12
C ALA A 741 4.15 8.74 -5.81
N THR A 742 3.77 7.52 -5.45
CA THR A 742 2.38 7.25 -5.02
C THR A 742 2.07 8.06 -3.76
N THR A 743 3.02 8.12 -2.83
CA THR A 743 2.89 8.83 -1.57
C THR A 743 4.26 9.10 -0.92
N THR A 744 4.29 9.87 0.18
CA THR A 744 5.54 10.22 0.88
C THR A 744 5.39 10.23 2.41
N ASP A 745 6.36 9.63 3.10
CA ASP A 745 6.51 9.62 4.57
C ASP A 745 7.86 10.26 5.00
N PRO A 746 8.17 10.43 6.30
CA PRO A 746 9.46 11.02 6.74
C PRO A 746 10.74 10.29 6.30
N GLY A 747 10.65 9.02 5.90
CA GLY A 747 11.76 8.30 5.28
C GLY A 747 12.09 8.81 3.88
N TRP A 748 11.18 9.52 3.20
CA TRP A 748 11.42 10.08 1.86
C TRP A 748 12.12 11.44 1.89
N THR A 749 12.05 12.15 3.00
CA THR A 749 12.55 13.52 3.19
C THR A 749 13.98 13.73 2.69
N PRO A 750 14.92 12.78 2.87
CA PRO A 750 16.26 12.95 2.32
C PRO A 750 16.32 13.16 0.80
N LEU A 751 15.36 12.61 0.04
CA LEU A 751 15.24 12.78 -1.42
C LEU A 751 14.71 14.15 -1.84
N PHE A 752 13.99 14.85 -0.94
CA PHE A 752 13.40 16.17 -1.23
C PHE A 752 14.47 17.25 -1.40
N MET A 753 15.67 16.99 -0.87
CA MET A 753 16.79 17.92 -0.90
C MET A 753 17.36 18.13 -2.31
N THR A 754 17.36 17.07 -3.12
CA THR A 754 17.84 17.11 -4.51
C THR A 754 16.72 17.37 -5.51
N ALA A 755 15.47 17.07 -5.15
CA ALA A 755 14.31 17.30 -6.01
C ALA A 755 14.07 18.79 -6.31
N ALA A 756 13.66 19.07 -7.55
CA ALA A 756 13.24 20.39 -8.01
C ALA A 756 11.73 20.62 -7.85
N GLY A 757 10.94 19.54 -7.80
CA GLY A 757 9.50 19.55 -7.56
C GLY A 757 8.98 18.20 -7.08
N LEU A 758 7.72 18.18 -6.63
CA LEU A 758 7.05 16.98 -6.10
C LEU A 758 5.68 16.77 -6.78
N VAL A 759 5.42 15.54 -7.20
CA VAL A 759 4.12 15.06 -7.64
C VAL A 759 3.78 13.80 -6.84
N THR A 760 2.62 13.79 -6.17
CA THR A 760 2.12 12.57 -5.50
C THR A 760 0.70 12.21 -5.89
N GLU A 761 0.45 10.90 -6.03
CA GLU A 761 -0.90 10.41 -6.32
C GLU A 761 -1.87 10.61 -5.17
N THR A 762 -1.33 10.55 -3.96
CA THR A 762 -2.09 10.62 -2.70
C THR A 762 -1.43 11.62 -1.76
N GLY A 763 -2.17 12.06 -0.73
CA GLY A 763 -1.64 12.96 0.28
C GLY A 763 -2.65 14.01 0.73
N SER A 764 -2.33 14.66 1.85
CA SER A 764 -3.07 15.80 2.39
C SER A 764 -2.19 17.04 2.37
N PRO A 765 -2.73 18.27 2.24
CA PRO A 765 -1.96 19.49 2.43
C PRO A 765 -1.23 19.56 3.78
N MET A 766 -1.69 18.80 4.78
CA MET A 766 -1.08 18.72 6.11
C MET A 766 -0.15 17.51 6.29
N ALA A 767 -0.04 16.62 5.29
CA ALA A 767 0.84 15.46 5.31
C ALA A 767 2.32 15.88 5.25
N HIS A 768 3.20 14.90 5.51
CA HIS A 768 4.63 15.13 5.65
C HIS A 768 5.27 15.70 4.37
N GLY A 769 5.09 15.05 3.21
CA GLY A 769 5.68 15.51 1.94
C GLY A 769 5.34 16.96 1.57
N PRO A 770 4.07 17.35 1.45
CA PRO A 770 3.66 18.74 1.19
C PRO A 770 4.21 19.75 2.18
N THR A 771 4.33 19.33 3.43
CA THR A 771 4.86 20.14 4.51
C THR A 771 6.35 20.41 4.32
N VAL A 772 7.12 19.36 4.09
CA VAL A 772 8.56 19.40 3.80
C VAL A 772 8.84 20.19 2.53
N ALA A 773 8.02 19.99 1.50
CA ALA A 773 8.12 20.74 0.25
C ALA A 773 8.01 22.26 0.47
N ARG A 774 7.12 22.71 1.36
CA ARG A 774 7.01 24.13 1.75
C ARG A 774 8.21 24.60 2.57
N GLU A 775 8.74 23.75 3.45
CA GLU A 775 9.93 24.07 4.26
C GLU A 775 11.15 24.31 3.38
N TYR A 776 11.33 23.51 2.32
CA TYR A 776 12.41 23.64 1.34
C TYR A 776 12.09 24.56 0.17
N GLY A 777 10.84 25.00 0.04
CA GLY A 777 10.39 25.91 -1.03
C GLY A 777 10.32 25.28 -2.42
N ILE A 778 10.17 23.95 -2.51
CA ILE A 778 9.98 23.24 -3.80
C ILE A 778 8.49 23.20 -4.16
N PRO A 779 8.10 23.41 -5.44
CA PRO A 779 6.70 23.30 -5.87
C PRO A 779 6.18 21.87 -5.72
N ALA A 780 4.95 21.72 -5.22
CA ALA A 780 4.35 20.40 -5.02
C ALA A 780 2.88 20.36 -5.42
N VAL A 781 2.50 19.36 -6.24
CA VAL A 781 1.11 19.01 -6.54
C VAL A 781 0.85 17.60 -6.02
N ILE A 782 -0.19 17.43 -5.21
CA ILE A 782 -0.58 16.15 -4.61
C ILE A 782 -1.97 15.72 -5.08
N CYS A 783 -2.40 14.51 -4.73
CA CYS A 783 -3.69 13.97 -5.16
C CYS A 783 -3.82 13.87 -6.70
N VAL A 784 -2.69 13.70 -7.42
CA VAL A 784 -2.67 13.58 -8.88
C VAL A 784 -2.96 12.14 -9.27
N ARG A 785 -4.20 11.84 -9.63
CA ARG A 785 -4.63 10.48 -9.95
C ARG A 785 -3.71 9.86 -11.03
N ASP A 786 -3.31 8.62 -10.79
CA ASP A 786 -2.53 7.77 -11.71
C ASP A 786 -1.16 8.35 -12.15
N ALA A 787 -0.61 9.33 -11.43
CA ALA A 787 0.63 10.01 -11.81
C ALA A 787 1.85 9.08 -11.99
N THR A 788 1.99 8.03 -11.20
CA THR A 788 3.10 7.05 -11.32
C THR A 788 2.89 6.05 -12.46
N THR A 789 1.69 6.01 -13.03
CA THR A 789 1.34 5.19 -14.20
C THR A 789 1.42 6.01 -15.49
N ASP A 790 0.90 7.24 -15.46
CA ASP A 790 0.81 8.12 -16.63
C ASP A 790 2.12 8.88 -16.91
N ILE A 791 2.94 9.13 -15.88
CA ILE A 791 4.25 9.78 -16.03
C ILE A 791 5.33 8.71 -16.04
N THR A 792 6.27 8.81 -16.99
CA THR A 792 7.42 7.91 -17.08
C THR A 792 8.70 8.59 -16.60
N THR A 793 9.61 7.83 -16.01
CA THR A 793 10.93 8.36 -15.60
C THR A 793 11.69 8.89 -16.82
N GLY A 794 12.19 10.12 -16.71
CA GLY A 794 12.87 10.87 -17.78
C GLY A 794 11.95 11.81 -18.57
N GLN A 795 10.62 11.67 -18.45
CA GLN A 795 9.66 12.54 -19.12
C GLN A 795 9.75 13.98 -18.60
N ILE A 796 9.84 14.97 -19.48
CA ILE A 796 9.79 16.37 -19.06
C ILE A 796 8.36 16.72 -18.69
N ILE A 797 8.17 17.18 -17.45
CA ILE A 797 6.88 17.63 -16.94
C ILE A 797 7.00 19.03 -16.36
N THR A 798 5.91 19.78 -16.41
CA THR A 798 5.76 21.06 -15.73
C THR A 798 4.78 20.90 -14.57
N VAL A 799 5.27 21.17 -13.36
CA VAL A 799 4.46 21.19 -12.14
C VAL A 799 4.12 22.65 -11.84
N ASP A 800 2.84 23.00 -11.98
CA ASP A 800 2.30 24.29 -11.54
C ASP A 800 1.45 24.07 -10.29
N ALA A 801 2.08 24.26 -9.14
CA ALA A 801 1.45 24.05 -7.85
C ALA A 801 0.52 25.21 -7.44
N THR A 802 0.48 26.30 -8.21
CA THR A 802 -0.46 27.39 -7.98
C THR A 802 -1.82 27.05 -8.59
N SER A 803 -1.82 26.46 -9.79
CA SER A 803 -3.03 25.92 -10.45
C SER A 803 -3.37 24.49 -10.02
N GLY A 804 -2.43 23.77 -9.41
CA GLY A 804 -2.63 22.36 -9.01
C GLY A 804 -2.56 21.40 -10.20
N THR A 805 -1.76 21.71 -11.22
CA THR A 805 -1.72 20.96 -12.49
C THR A 805 -0.32 20.44 -12.79
N VAL A 806 -0.26 19.26 -13.39
CA VAL A 806 0.95 18.68 -13.97
C VAL A 806 0.72 18.48 -15.45
N THR A 807 1.53 19.10 -16.30
CA THR A 807 1.40 19.00 -17.76
C THR A 807 2.66 18.40 -18.37
N PRO A 808 2.56 17.72 -19.52
CA PRO A 808 3.73 17.44 -20.36
C PRO A 808 4.48 18.76 -20.64
N GLY A 809 5.81 18.72 -20.53
CA GLY A 809 6.68 19.89 -20.73
C GLY A 809 7.19 20.06 -22.16
#